data_AF-A0A225BAI7-F1
#
_entry.id   AF-A0A225BAI7-F1
#
_cell.length_a   1.000
_cell.length_b   1.000
_cell.length_c   1.000
_cell.angle_alpha   90.00
_cell.angle_beta   90.00
_cell.angle_gamma   90.00
#
_symmetry.space_group_name_H-M   'P 1'
#
loop_
_entity.id
_entity.type
_entity.pdbx_description
1 polymer ?
#
loop_
_entity_poly.entity_id
_entity_poly.type
_entity_poly.pdbx_seq_one_letter_code
_entity_poly.pdbx_strand_id
1 'polypeptide(L)'
;MSTREISDRMPSGETLHALRITNAKDFYRSTDHEKHPPGFVASANSPGFKELRLRNRASQEYEISSNAAQRSSRGHEFDSSPPGNDNITAKPSNVQRQSVEYAHSSTMRDVHPPTAQPSGIFLQPETHPITEDQLINEVRAIYAGLVMVEKKCIEIVKQQNEKPEELTDLQWQAIIALHRTLLHEHHDFFLASNHPVASETLKELARTYTMPARMWRYGIHSFLELLRKRLPFSLEHMLTFIYMAYAMITLLLESVPAFEETWIECLGDLARYRMAIEEVDMHDREIYTGVARYWYTKAADLNPDVGRIQHHLAVLARPNQLQQLFYYSKALISVQSFTNARDSILLLFNPLLDPARAANKYSKYYPRVLTLFVEAHAALFTRHDVSTFITPAEQFLDQLDKHAGIIGPLFREQGVYIVAANYAAIFDFGHDDAIIPSMFNGLSQRSEMLDKAYKYWQENTACIQTDIACRTTHDQTISNSRQAASFASHFAFTTLDIILERLGDNNTLPCVHVSLAFLWCAAMVPGSMSYIQADVPWARLATFLNALIRPDTDMSEIVENEEEFPAHEADVSWQLPEDFLMHGLCWSRLYHPPGFFSEIAEDDERSIELPSVAVPRTRRCLWLGARLAKFNRWLDYNAESRTFSATAFANDLAVLSGQHQVLRRGLSGQHDADTSMEGA
;
A
#
# COMPACT_ATOMS: atom_id res chain seq x y z
N MET A 1 14.37 36.46 -16.90
CA MET A 1 14.40 37.42 -18.03
C MET A 1 13.36 37.00 -19.05
N SER A 2 12.60 37.97 -19.55
CA SER A 2 11.26 37.82 -20.15
C SER A 2 11.24 37.09 -21.51
N THR A 3 10.23 36.23 -21.67
CA THR A 3 9.88 35.35 -22.80
C THR A 3 9.29 36.08 -24.02
N ARG A 4 9.97 37.10 -24.58
CA ARG A 4 9.37 37.88 -25.69
C ARG A 4 10.22 38.27 -26.90
N GLU A 5 11.46 37.80 -27.06
CA GLU A 5 12.27 38.17 -28.23
C GLU A 5 13.05 37.00 -28.83
N ILE A 6 12.35 36.01 -29.41
CA ILE A 6 12.88 35.16 -30.49
C ILE A 6 11.71 34.85 -31.43
N SER A 7 11.32 35.83 -32.25
CA SER A 7 10.26 35.69 -33.27
C SER A 7 10.71 36.06 -34.67
N ASP A 8 11.99 36.33 -34.92
CA ASP A 8 12.44 36.69 -36.27
C ASP A 8 13.68 35.93 -36.70
N ARG A 9 13.43 34.99 -37.62
CA ARG A 9 14.31 34.30 -38.59
C ARG A 9 14.19 32.78 -38.51
N MET A 10 13.09 32.25 -39.05
CA MET A 10 13.04 30.89 -39.60
C MET A 10 13.23 30.93 -41.13
N PRO A 11 14.04 30.04 -41.73
CA PRO A 11 13.91 29.68 -43.14
C PRO A 11 12.63 28.87 -43.35
N SER A 12 11.99 29.04 -44.51
CA SER A 12 10.73 28.40 -44.92
C SER A 12 10.69 26.88 -44.72
N GLY A 13 9.72 26.40 -43.94
CA GLY A 13 9.53 25.01 -43.50
C GLY A 13 9.02 24.00 -44.53
N GLU A 14 9.24 24.20 -45.83
CA GLU A 14 8.78 23.26 -46.86
C GLU A 14 9.82 22.17 -47.20
N THR A 15 11.12 22.39 -46.95
CA THR A 15 12.16 21.46 -47.39
C THR A 15 12.42 20.31 -46.39
N LEU A 16 12.07 20.47 -45.12
CA LEU A 16 12.18 19.43 -44.07
C LEU A 16 10.94 18.53 -43.97
N HIS A 17 9.79 18.98 -44.51
CA HIS A 17 8.55 18.21 -44.57
C HIS A 17 8.61 17.10 -45.64
N ALA A 18 9.41 17.29 -46.69
CA ALA A 18 9.55 16.32 -47.79
C ALA A 18 10.44 15.12 -47.42
N LEU A 19 11.48 15.29 -46.59
CA LEU A 19 12.41 14.21 -46.21
C LEU A 19 11.90 13.29 -45.09
N ARG A 20 11.00 13.76 -44.22
CA ARG A 20 10.40 12.93 -43.15
C ARG A 20 9.19 12.12 -43.63
N ILE A 21 8.49 12.57 -44.68
CA ILE A 21 7.37 11.81 -45.28
C ILE A 21 7.87 10.68 -46.20
N THR A 22 9.05 10.81 -46.81
CA THR A 22 9.65 9.72 -47.61
C THR A 22 10.07 8.53 -46.75
N ASN A 23 10.69 8.75 -45.60
CA ASN A 23 11.07 7.64 -44.69
C ASN A 23 9.85 6.89 -44.12
N ALA A 24 8.71 7.57 -43.90
CA ALA A 24 7.47 6.90 -43.52
C ALA A 24 6.80 6.17 -44.69
N LYS A 25 6.90 6.67 -45.93
CA LYS A 25 6.36 6.01 -47.13
C LYS A 25 7.19 4.79 -47.56
N ASP A 26 8.50 4.82 -47.38
CA ASP A 26 9.39 3.71 -47.74
C ASP A 26 9.29 2.54 -46.76
N PHE A 27 8.89 2.78 -45.51
CA PHE A 27 8.55 1.72 -44.57
C PHE A 27 7.22 1.03 -44.91
N TYR A 28 6.24 1.77 -45.46
CA TYR A 28 4.96 1.21 -45.90
C TYR A 28 5.04 0.47 -47.25
N ARG A 29 5.93 0.86 -48.16
CA ARG A 29 6.09 0.20 -49.47
C ARG A 29 6.71 -1.20 -49.43
N SER A 30 7.31 -1.60 -48.30
CA SER A 30 7.93 -2.92 -48.15
C SER A 30 6.96 -4.02 -47.68
N THR A 31 5.65 -3.73 -47.51
CA THR A 31 4.67 -4.71 -46.99
C THR A 31 3.51 -5.01 -47.93
N ASP A 32 3.43 -4.37 -49.10
CA ASP A 32 2.37 -4.62 -50.08
C ASP A 32 2.77 -5.69 -51.10
N HIS A 33 2.87 -6.95 -50.67
CA HIS A 33 2.55 -8.11 -51.51
C HIS A 33 2.41 -9.38 -50.65
N GLU A 34 1.33 -9.47 -49.88
CA GLU A 34 0.69 -10.77 -49.58
C GLU A 34 -0.76 -10.56 -49.13
N LYS A 35 -1.65 -11.42 -49.64
CA LYS A 35 -3.11 -11.32 -49.49
C LYS A 35 -3.55 -11.76 -48.09
N HIS A 36 -4.49 -11.01 -47.53
CA HIS A 36 -5.20 -11.18 -46.25
C HIS A 36 -4.39 -10.88 -44.97
N PRO A 37 -4.85 -9.95 -44.10
CA PRO A 37 -4.27 -9.80 -42.77
C PRO A 37 -4.76 -10.96 -41.87
N PRO A 38 -3.87 -11.69 -41.20
CA PRO A 38 -4.27 -12.55 -40.09
C PRO A 38 -4.73 -11.65 -38.94
N GLY A 39 -5.80 -12.07 -38.24
CA GLY A 39 -6.31 -11.38 -37.07
C GLY A 39 -5.21 -11.10 -36.05
N PHE A 40 -5.24 -9.89 -35.47
CA PHE A 40 -4.36 -9.49 -34.39
C PHE A 40 -4.72 -10.33 -33.15
N VAL A 41 -4.17 -11.54 -33.07
CA VAL A 41 -4.00 -12.24 -31.80
C VAL A 41 -2.88 -11.49 -31.09
N ALA A 42 -3.25 -10.60 -30.17
CA ALA A 42 -2.31 -10.06 -29.20
C ALA A 42 -1.65 -11.26 -28.49
N SER A 43 -0.44 -11.58 -28.89
CA SER A 43 0.34 -12.63 -28.25
C SER A 43 0.55 -12.25 -26.79
N ALA A 44 -0.04 -13.03 -25.89
CA ALA A 44 0.12 -13.00 -24.45
C ALA A 44 1.56 -13.31 -23.96
N ASN A 45 2.58 -12.98 -24.76
CA ASN A 45 3.98 -13.33 -24.55
C ASN A 45 4.92 -12.11 -24.40
N SER A 46 4.42 -10.91 -24.07
CA SER A 46 5.32 -9.86 -23.56
C SER A 46 6.00 -10.35 -22.27
N PRO A 47 7.34 -10.34 -22.17
CA PRO A 47 8.07 -10.85 -21.00
C PRO A 47 7.58 -10.23 -19.68
N GLY A 48 7.32 -8.92 -19.67
CA GLY A 48 6.82 -8.22 -18.47
C GLY A 48 5.38 -8.61 -18.06
N PHE A 49 4.53 -9.01 -19.00
CA PHE A 49 3.16 -9.47 -18.69
C PHE A 49 3.11 -10.94 -18.26
N LYS A 50 4.03 -11.78 -18.75
CA LYS A 50 4.16 -13.17 -18.31
C LYS A 50 4.67 -13.27 -16.89
N GLU A 51 5.64 -12.44 -16.54
CA GLU A 51 6.21 -12.40 -15.19
C GLU A 51 5.17 -11.89 -14.17
N LEU A 52 4.39 -10.86 -14.53
CA LEU A 52 3.27 -10.37 -13.71
C LEU A 52 2.11 -11.40 -13.58
N ARG A 53 1.78 -12.14 -14.65
CA ARG A 53 0.76 -13.21 -14.61
C ARG A 53 1.19 -14.44 -13.82
N LEU A 54 2.47 -14.82 -13.89
CA LEU A 54 3.03 -15.94 -13.13
C LEU A 54 3.13 -15.60 -11.64
N ARG A 55 3.50 -14.35 -11.30
CA ARG A 55 3.50 -13.84 -9.91
C ARG A 55 2.09 -13.74 -9.32
N ASN A 56 1.13 -13.16 -10.04
CA ASN A 56 -0.28 -13.08 -9.59
C ASN A 56 -0.96 -14.44 -9.41
N ARG A 57 -0.55 -15.48 -10.16
CA ARG A 57 -1.10 -16.84 -10.00
C ARG A 57 -0.67 -17.50 -8.68
N ALA A 58 0.51 -17.19 -8.17
CA ALA A 58 0.98 -17.67 -6.87
C ALA A 58 0.20 -17.01 -5.73
N SER A 59 -0.07 -15.70 -5.82
CA SER A 59 -0.91 -14.96 -4.86
C SER A 59 -2.38 -15.43 -4.88
N GLN A 60 -2.91 -15.79 -6.06
CA GLN A 60 -4.22 -16.43 -6.19
C GLN A 60 -4.29 -17.83 -5.58
N GLU A 61 -3.22 -18.65 -5.64
CA GLU A 61 -3.23 -19.98 -5.00
C GLU A 61 -3.29 -19.88 -3.46
N TYR A 62 -2.73 -18.81 -2.87
CA TYR A 62 -2.91 -18.48 -1.45
C TYR A 62 -4.35 -18.03 -1.12
N GLU A 63 -4.98 -17.19 -1.95
CA GLU A 63 -6.37 -16.77 -1.76
C GLU A 63 -7.40 -17.89 -2.06
N ILE A 64 -7.13 -18.77 -3.03
CA ILE A 64 -7.98 -19.94 -3.33
C ILE A 64 -7.88 -20.98 -2.21
N SER A 65 -6.70 -21.14 -1.59
CA SER A 65 -6.55 -21.96 -0.37
C SER A 65 -7.40 -21.42 0.79
N SER A 66 -7.54 -20.08 0.90
CA SER A 66 -8.44 -19.44 1.88
C SER A 66 -9.93 -19.77 1.64
N ASN A 67 -10.35 -19.91 0.37
CA ASN A 67 -11.71 -20.31 -0.01
C ASN A 67 -11.94 -21.83 0.11
N ALA A 68 -10.90 -22.65 -0.04
CA ALA A 68 -10.97 -24.11 0.14
C ALA A 68 -11.07 -24.51 1.61
N ALA A 69 -10.37 -23.81 2.52
CA ALA A 69 -10.48 -24.03 3.97
C ALA A 69 -11.91 -23.82 4.50
N GLN A 70 -12.69 -22.92 3.89
CA GLN A 70 -14.10 -22.68 4.23
C GLN A 70 -15.06 -23.79 3.77
N ARG A 71 -14.68 -24.62 2.78
CA ARG A 71 -15.53 -25.73 2.27
C ARG A 71 -15.38 -27.05 3.02
N SER A 72 -14.35 -27.20 3.86
CA SER A 72 -14.08 -28.44 4.61
C SER A 72 -15.05 -28.69 5.78
N SER A 73 -15.94 -27.75 6.10
CA SER A 73 -16.92 -27.87 7.19
C SER A 73 -18.26 -28.49 6.75
N ARG A 74 -18.25 -29.67 6.10
CA ARG A 74 -19.44 -30.53 5.92
C ARG A 74 -19.05 -32.01 6.04
N GLY A 75 -19.74 -32.74 6.92
CA GLY A 75 -19.22 -33.96 7.57
C GLY A 75 -19.51 -35.33 6.94
N HIS A 76 -18.83 -36.29 7.58
CA HIS A 76 -19.14 -37.68 7.96
C HIS A 76 -19.28 -38.87 6.97
N GLU A 77 -18.54 -39.93 7.37
CA GLU A 77 -18.74 -41.39 7.22
C GLU A 77 -18.30 -42.11 5.92
N PHE A 78 -17.17 -42.86 5.97
CA PHE A 78 -17.13 -44.33 6.13
C PHE A 78 -15.69 -44.92 6.03
N ASP A 79 -15.43 -45.79 7.00
CA ASP A 79 -14.49 -46.91 7.22
C ASP A 79 -13.39 -47.42 6.22
N SER A 80 -12.33 -47.97 6.86
CA SER A 80 -11.45 -49.11 6.52
C SER A 80 -10.10 -48.98 5.74
N SER A 81 -9.01 -49.06 6.54
CA SER A 81 -7.65 -49.70 6.47
C SER A 81 -6.95 -50.23 5.18
N PRO A 82 -5.58 -50.40 5.18
CA PRO A 82 -4.65 -50.28 4.03
C PRO A 82 -4.04 -51.61 3.51
N PRO A 83 -3.22 -51.62 2.43
CA PRO A 83 -1.72 -51.58 2.49
C PRO A 83 -1.10 -50.83 1.27
N GLY A 84 0.20 -50.62 1.01
CA GLY A 84 1.51 -51.05 1.49
C GLY A 84 2.60 -50.44 0.55
N ASN A 85 3.84 -50.37 1.02
CA ASN A 85 5.06 -49.77 0.44
C ASN A 85 5.41 -50.12 -1.03
N ASP A 86 6.08 -49.20 -1.74
CA ASP A 86 7.45 -49.44 -2.23
C ASP A 86 8.22 -48.16 -2.62
N ASN A 87 9.50 -48.15 -2.24
CA ASN A 87 10.51 -47.10 -2.39
C ASN A 87 11.03 -46.94 -3.84
N ILE A 88 11.54 -45.76 -4.20
CA ILE A 88 12.83 -45.56 -4.90
C ILE A 88 13.35 -44.12 -4.60
N THR A 89 14.57 -44.04 -4.10
CA THR A 89 15.35 -42.84 -3.77
C THR A 89 16.46 -42.59 -4.79
N ALA A 90 16.75 -41.33 -5.13
CA ALA A 90 18.10 -40.88 -5.53
C ALA A 90 18.29 -39.36 -5.34
N LYS A 91 19.42 -39.00 -4.70
CA LYS A 91 19.92 -37.64 -4.41
C LYS A 91 20.84 -37.11 -5.54
N PRO A 92 21.10 -35.79 -5.60
CA PRO A 92 21.96 -35.14 -6.61
C PRO A 92 23.39 -34.86 -6.10
N SER A 93 24.33 -34.66 -7.02
CA SER A 93 25.68 -34.12 -6.72
C SER A 93 26.22 -33.22 -7.85
N ASN A 94 26.66 -32.02 -7.42
CA ASN A 94 27.52 -31.03 -8.07
C ASN A 94 28.83 -31.63 -8.60
N VAL A 95 29.39 -31.08 -9.70
CA VAL A 95 30.86 -30.79 -9.82
C VAL A 95 31.13 -29.62 -10.78
N GLN A 96 32.07 -28.79 -10.33
CA GLN A 96 32.67 -27.58 -10.89
C GLN A 96 33.73 -27.83 -11.99
N ARG A 97 34.01 -26.78 -12.78
CA ARG A 97 35.04 -26.65 -13.82
C ARG A 97 36.49 -26.84 -13.31
N GLN A 98 37.34 -27.41 -14.15
CA GLN A 98 38.77 -27.05 -14.24
C GLN A 98 39.33 -27.26 -15.67
N SER A 99 40.26 -26.37 -16.01
CA SER A 99 40.92 -26.08 -17.28
C SER A 99 42.26 -26.80 -17.47
N VAL A 100 42.63 -27.23 -18.69
CA VAL A 100 44.05 -27.31 -19.16
C VAL A 100 44.13 -27.29 -20.70
N GLU A 101 45.09 -26.52 -21.25
CA GLU A 101 45.54 -26.48 -22.65
C GLU A 101 46.31 -27.75 -23.10
N TYR A 102 46.42 -28.02 -24.40
CA TYR A 102 47.70 -28.16 -25.12
C TYR A 102 47.48 -28.51 -26.61
N ALA A 103 48.34 -27.90 -27.44
CA ALA A 103 48.44 -27.91 -28.90
C ALA A 103 48.52 -29.30 -29.55
N HIS A 104 48.23 -29.39 -30.86
CA HIS A 104 48.95 -30.27 -31.81
C HIS A 104 48.89 -29.74 -33.26
N SER A 105 50.08 -29.71 -33.88
CA SER A 105 50.38 -29.42 -35.29
C SER A 105 49.96 -30.57 -36.22
N SER A 106 49.52 -30.26 -37.45
CA SER A 106 50.17 -30.70 -38.71
C SER A 106 49.22 -30.72 -39.94
N THR A 107 49.57 -29.86 -40.92
CA THR A 107 49.58 -30.04 -42.39
C THR A 107 48.46 -30.81 -43.12
N MET A 108 47.74 -30.09 -43.99
CA MET A 108 47.02 -30.64 -45.16
C MET A 108 47.59 -30.02 -46.45
N ARG A 109 47.82 -30.85 -47.47
CA ARG A 109 48.12 -30.43 -48.86
C ARG A 109 46.82 -30.41 -49.68
N ASP A 110 46.81 -29.46 -50.62
CA ASP A 110 45.72 -29.01 -51.49
C ASP A 110 45.04 -30.06 -52.37
N VAL A 111 43.71 -29.92 -52.54
CA VAL A 111 42.98 -30.05 -53.81
C VAL A 111 41.74 -29.12 -53.78
N HIS A 112 41.70 -28.08 -54.62
CA HIS A 112 40.49 -27.31 -55.04
C HIS A 112 39.86 -27.96 -56.29
N PRO A 113 38.61 -27.67 -56.78
CA PRO A 113 37.75 -26.44 -56.69
C PRO A 113 36.22 -26.80 -56.53
N PRO A 114 35.17 -25.96 -56.78
CA PRO A 114 35.09 -24.57 -57.24
C PRO A 114 34.29 -23.58 -56.36
N THR A 115 34.52 -22.30 -56.65
CA THR A 115 34.02 -21.07 -56.04
C THR A 115 32.50 -20.99 -55.83
N ALA A 116 32.09 -20.90 -54.56
CA ALA A 116 30.83 -20.28 -54.14
C ALA A 116 31.18 -18.97 -53.41
N GLN A 117 30.59 -17.86 -53.85
CA GLN A 117 30.76 -16.55 -53.20
C GLN A 117 30.26 -16.60 -51.75
N PRO A 118 31.08 -16.24 -50.75
CA PRO A 118 30.59 -16.08 -49.40
C PRO A 118 29.77 -14.80 -49.34
N SER A 119 28.48 -14.92 -49.01
CA SER A 119 27.65 -13.80 -48.58
C SER A 119 28.32 -13.21 -47.34
N GLY A 120 29.01 -12.10 -47.53
CA GLY A 120 29.83 -11.45 -46.50
C GLY A 120 28.96 -10.96 -45.34
N ILE A 121 29.50 -11.12 -44.14
CA ILE A 121 29.03 -10.43 -42.94
C ILE A 121 29.18 -8.92 -43.21
N PHE A 122 28.07 -8.19 -43.22
CA PHE A 122 28.10 -6.73 -43.33
C PHE A 122 28.76 -6.14 -42.08
N LEU A 123 29.79 -5.30 -42.29
CA LEU A 123 30.39 -4.49 -41.23
C LEU A 123 29.32 -3.51 -40.71
N GLN A 124 29.24 -3.34 -39.38
CA GLN A 124 28.44 -2.25 -38.81
C GLN A 124 28.90 -0.91 -39.43
N PRO A 125 27.99 -0.03 -39.86
CA PRO A 125 28.34 1.30 -40.34
C PRO A 125 29.18 2.04 -39.30
N GLU A 126 30.19 2.79 -39.73
CA GLU A 126 30.96 3.65 -38.82
C GLU A 126 30.03 4.69 -38.17
N THR A 127 29.73 4.51 -36.89
CA THR A 127 28.97 5.49 -36.09
C THR A 127 29.95 6.45 -35.44
N HIS A 128 30.06 7.68 -35.95
CA HIS A 128 30.78 8.73 -35.23
C HIS A 128 30.02 9.10 -33.94
N PRO A 129 30.72 9.31 -32.80
CA PRO A 129 30.08 9.72 -31.56
C PRO A 129 29.37 11.07 -31.74
N ILE A 130 28.12 11.19 -31.30
CA ILE A 130 27.36 12.44 -31.33
C ILE A 130 28.05 13.50 -30.44
N THR A 131 28.19 14.72 -30.95
CA THR A 131 28.71 15.84 -30.14
C THR A 131 27.62 16.45 -29.28
N GLU A 132 28.00 17.16 -28.22
CA GLU A 132 27.01 17.85 -27.37
C GLU A 132 26.19 18.87 -28.17
N ASP A 133 26.81 19.66 -29.05
CA ASP A 133 26.09 20.62 -29.90
C ASP A 133 25.09 19.96 -30.85
N GLN A 134 25.44 18.79 -31.41
CA GLN A 134 24.51 18.00 -32.22
C GLN A 134 23.34 17.51 -31.38
N LEU A 135 23.61 17.00 -30.18
CA LEU A 135 22.58 16.55 -29.25
C LEU A 135 21.63 17.69 -28.83
N ILE A 136 22.15 18.89 -28.55
CA ILE A 136 21.33 20.07 -28.25
C ILE A 136 20.35 20.36 -29.39
N ASN A 137 20.83 20.29 -30.63
CA ASN A 137 19.99 20.54 -31.80
C ASN A 137 18.94 19.45 -32.00
N GLU A 138 19.29 18.18 -31.77
CA GLU A 138 18.34 17.06 -31.81
C GLU A 138 17.25 17.19 -30.73
N VAL A 139 17.63 17.45 -29.48
CA VAL A 139 16.66 17.67 -28.38
C VAL A 139 15.71 18.83 -28.69
N ARG A 140 16.21 19.93 -29.27
CA ARG A 140 15.37 21.05 -29.72
C ARG A 140 14.41 20.65 -30.84
N ALA A 141 14.88 19.86 -31.81
CA ALA A 141 14.05 19.40 -32.93
C ALA A 141 12.94 18.45 -32.45
N ILE A 142 13.26 17.52 -31.56
CA ILE A 142 12.29 16.61 -30.91
C ILE A 142 11.28 17.44 -30.11
N TYR A 143 11.73 18.36 -29.28
CA TYR A 143 10.83 19.21 -28.49
C TYR A 143 9.86 20.03 -29.36
N ALA A 144 10.33 20.57 -30.49
CA ALA A 144 9.48 21.29 -31.43
C ALA A 144 8.41 20.38 -32.06
N GLY A 145 8.78 19.14 -32.43
CA GLY A 145 7.87 18.11 -32.92
C GLY A 145 6.82 17.74 -31.87
N LEU A 146 7.26 17.40 -30.66
CA LEU A 146 6.44 17.10 -29.49
C LEU A 146 5.37 18.17 -29.25
N VAL A 147 5.78 19.44 -29.15
CA VAL A 147 4.84 20.56 -28.90
C VAL A 147 3.79 20.69 -30.00
N MET A 148 4.17 20.44 -31.26
CA MET A 148 3.23 20.48 -32.39
C MET A 148 2.18 19.36 -32.28
N VAL A 149 2.61 18.13 -31.98
CA VAL A 149 1.71 16.98 -31.84
C VAL A 149 0.84 17.12 -30.59
N GLU A 150 1.40 17.57 -29.46
CA GLU A 150 0.69 17.84 -28.20
C GLU A 150 -0.45 18.84 -28.42
N LYS A 151 -0.16 19.97 -29.08
CA LYS A 151 -1.17 20.97 -29.42
C LYS A 151 -2.31 20.37 -30.23
N LYS A 152 -2.00 19.52 -31.21
CA LYS A 152 -3.02 18.86 -32.04
C LYS A 152 -3.88 17.88 -31.24
N CYS A 153 -3.29 17.12 -30.32
CA CYS A 153 -4.02 16.23 -29.42
C CYS A 153 -4.99 17.03 -28.54
N ILE A 154 -4.51 18.12 -27.94
CA ILE A 154 -5.33 19.02 -27.11
C ILE A 154 -6.51 19.58 -27.91
N GLU A 155 -6.26 20.05 -29.13
CA GLU A 155 -7.30 20.63 -29.99
C GLU A 155 -8.38 19.61 -30.36
N ILE A 156 -8.00 18.39 -30.75
CA ILE A 156 -8.95 17.33 -31.10
C ILE A 156 -9.78 16.91 -29.88
N VAL A 157 -9.14 16.67 -28.73
CA VAL A 157 -9.84 16.29 -27.50
C VAL A 157 -10.79 17.41 -27.06
N LYS A 158 -10.37 18.67 -27.16
CA LYS A 158 -11.22 19.83 -26.87
C LYS A 158 -12.43 19.89 -27.82
N GLN A 159 -12.20 19.78 -29.12
CA GLN A 159 -13.26 19.80 -30.13
C GLN A 159 -14.29 18.69 -29.88
N GLN A 160 -13.84 17.47 -29.58
CA GLN A 160 -14.71 16.33 -29.30
C GLN A 160 -15.49 16.45 -27.99
N ASN A 161 -14.98 17.19 -27.00
CA ASN A 161 -15.72 17.49 -25.77
C ASN A 161 -16.75 18.62 -25.96
N GLU A 162 -16.45 19.62 -26.79
CA GLU A 162 -17.34 20.77 -27.05
C GLU A 162 -18.42 20.45 -28.08
N LYS A 163 -18.08 19.66 -29.10
CA LYS A 163 -18.96 19.22 -30.19
C LYS A 163 -18.88 17.69 -30.30
N PRO A 164 -19.72 16.97 -29.55
CA PRO A 164 -19.67 15.52 -29.51
C PRO A 164 -20.21 14.92 -30.81
N GLU A 165 -19.39 14.87 -31.85
CA GLU A 165 -19.73 14.15 -33.09
C GLU A 165 -19.55 12.64 -32.90
N GLU A 166 -20.28 11.84 -33.68
CA GLU A 166 -20.03 10.41 -33.77
C GLU A 166 -18.75 10.17 -34.57
N LEU A 167 -17.79 9.49 -33.95
CA LEU A 167 -16.53 9.13 -34.57
C LEU A 167 -16.63 7.71 -35.14
N THR A 168 -16.27 7.57 -36.40
CA THR A 168 -16.06 6.28 -37.06
C THR A 168 -14.82 5.57 -36.51
N ASP A 169 -14.74 4.25 -36.68
CA ASP A 169 -13.58 3.48 -36.24
C ASP A 169 -12.27 3.97 -36.85
N LEU A 170 -12.29 4.39 -38.12
CA LEU A 170 -11.11 4.94 -38.79
C LEU A 170 -10.65 6.26 -38.15
N GLN A 171 -11.60 7.09 -37.70
CA GLN A 171 -11.28 8.33 -36.99
C GLN A 171 -10.73 8.03 -35.59
N TRP A 172 -11.30 7.07 -34.86
CA TRP A 172 -10.74 6.64 -33.58
C TRP A 172 -9.32 6.12 -33.72
N GLN A 173 -9.07 5.26 -34.71
CA GLN A 173 -7.73 4.75 -35.01
C GLN A 173 -6.75 5.89 -35.35
N ALA A 174 -7.19 6.91 -36.10
CA ALA A 174 -6.37 8.07 -36.41
C ALA A 174 -6.03 8.90 -35.16
N ILE A 175 -6.97 9.10 -34.24
CA ILE A 175 -6.74 9.81 -32.98
C ILE A 175 -5.81 9.00 -32.06
N ILE A 176 -6.01 7.68 -31.96
CA ILE A 176 -5.10 6.77 -31.23
C ILE A 176 -3.69 6.86 -31.81
N ALA A 177 -3.55 6.81 -33.14
CA ALA A 177 -2.25 6.92 -33.79
C ALA A 177 -1.57 8.27 -33.51
N LEU A 178 -2.33 9.36 -33.42
CA LEU A 178 -1.81 10.67 -33.05
C LEU A 178 -1.29 10.69 -31.60
N HIS A 179 -2.08 10.15 -30.66
CA HIS A 179 -1.64 10.03 -29.26
C HIS A 179 -0.43 9.11 -29.13
N ARG A 180 -0.37 8.02 -29.89
CA ARG A 180 0.82 7.15 -29.97
C ARG A 180 2.05 7.95 -30.37
N THR A 181 1.96 8.76 -31.43
CA THR A 181 3.06 9.63 -31.85
C THR A 181 3.48 10.58 -30.73
N LEU A 182 2.53 11.21 -30.02
CA LEU A 182 2.86 12.08 -28.89
C LEU A 182 3.64 11.33 -27.79
N LEU A 183 3.23 10.11 -27.45
CA LEU A 183 3.94 9.30 -26.45
C LEU A 183 5.35 8.92 -26.91
N HIS A 184 5.56 8.61 -28.19
CA HIS A 184 6.90 8.36 -28.73
C HIS A 184 7.77 9.61 -28.74
N GLU A 185 7.24 10.78 -29.11
CA GLU A 185 8.00 12.04 -29.06
C GLU A 185 8.42 12.39 -27.62
N HIS A 186 7.56 12.11 -26.62
CA HIS A 186 7.95 12.21 -25.21
C HIS A 186 9.08 11.26 -24.85
N HIS A 187 8.97 9.98 -25.23
CA HIS A 187 10.01 8.98 -24.99
C HIS A 187 11.35 9.37 -25.61
N ASP A 188 11.35 9.79 -26.88
CA ASP A 188 12.54 10.23 -27.59
C ASP A 188 13.14 11.49 -26.93
N PHE A 189 12.30 12.41 -26.46
CA PHE A 189 12.76 13.56 -25.69
C PHE A 189 13.48 13.14 -24.42
N PHE A 190 12.90 12.22 -23.63
CA PHE A 190 13.52 11.74 -22.40
C PHE A 190 14.84 11.01 -22.66
N LEU A 191 14.92 10.14 -23.68
CA LEU A 191 16.15 9.44 -24.02
C LEU A 191 17.24 10.40 -24.51
N ALA A 192 16.87 11.35 -25.38
CA ALA A 192 17.81 12.34 -25.87
C ALA A 192 18.32 13.26 -24.76
N SER A 193 17.44 13.71 -23.85
CA SER A 193 17.86 14.55 -22.70
C SER A 193 18.73 13.79 -21.70
N ASN A 194 18.59 12.46 -21.60
CA ASN A 194 19.38 11.61 -20.70
C ASN A 194 20.55 10.89 -21.40
N HIS A 195 20.88 11.27 -22.64
CA HIS A 195 21.98 10.67 -23.38
C HIS A 195 23.31 10.80 -22.60
N PRO A 196 24.26 9.85 -22.68
CA PRO A 196 25.52 9.91 -21.93
C PRO A 196 26.35 11.18 -22.15
N VAL A 197 26.23 11.80 -23.33
CA VAL A 197 26.90 13.06 -23.71
C VAL A 197 26.12 14.32 -23.28
N ALA A 198 24.90 14.18 -22.77
CA ALA A 198 24.09 15.32 -22.33
C ALA A 198 24.71 16.03 -21.13
N SER A 199 24.80 17.37 -21.20
CA SER A 199 25.12 18.18 -20.02
C SER A 199 24.00 18.17 -19.00
N GLU A 200 24.33 18.58 -17.77
CA GLU A 200 23.38 18.65 -16.67
C GLU A 200 22.17 19.55 -17.00
N THR A 201 22.41 20.64 -17.73
CA THR A 201 21.34 21.54 -18.19
C THR A 201 20.35 20.83 -19.11
N LEU A 202 20.82 19.94 -20.00
CA LEU A 202 19.97 19.16 -20.90
C LEU A 202 19.16 18.11 -20.14
N LYS A 203 19.79 17.39 -19.21
CA LYS A 203 19.12 16.39 -18.35
C LYS A 203 17.99 17.03 -17.54
N GLU A 204 18.22 18.26 -17.08
CA GLU A 204 17.27 19.04 -16.28
C GLU A 204 16.04 19.55 -17.06
N LEU A 205 16.06 19.51 -18.41
CA LEU A 205 14.96 20.01 -19.23
C LEU A 205 13.66 19.25 -18.97
N ALA A 206 13.73 17.95 -18.76
CA ALA A 206 12.56 17.12 -18.51
C ALA A 206 11.76 17.60 -17.28
N ARG A 207 12.46 17.94 -16.19
CA ARG A 207 11.84 18.52 -14.99
C ARG A 207 11.40 19.96 -15.23
N THR A 208 12.26 20.77 -15.84
CA THR A 208 11.99 22.20 -16.12
C THR A 208 10.73 22.39 -16.97
N TYR A 209 10.53 21.53 -17.95
CA TYR A 209 9.35 21.57 -18.82
C TYR A 209 8.19 20.72 -18.30
N THR A 210 8.33 20.11 -17.13
CA THR A 210 7.32 19.24 -16.51
C THR A 210 6.86 18.11 -17.44
N MET A 211 7.80 17.52 -18.18
CA MET A 211 7.52 16.51 -19.21
C MET A 211 6.65 15.35 -18.70
N PRO A 212 6.89 14.75 -17.52
CA PRO A 212 6.05 13.67 -17.02
C PRO A 212 4.59 14.10 -16.83
N ALA A 213 4.35 15.25 -16.19
CA ALA A 213 3.02 15.78 -15.95
C ALA A 213 2.28 16.14 -17.25
N ARG A 214 2.99 16.68 -18.25
CA ARG A 214 2.45 16.97 -19.58
C ARG A 214 2.08 15.70 -20.34
N MET A 215 2.97 14.72 -20.35
CA MET A 215 2.73 13.41 -20.98
C MET A 215 1.49 12.74 -20.38
N TRP A 216 1.38 12.71 -19.04
CA TRP A 216 0.20 12.17 -18.38
C TRP A 216 -1.06 12.97 -18.76
N ARG A 217 -1.06 14.29 -18.59
CA ARG A 217 -2.25 15.13 -18.79
C ARG A 217 -2.74 15.12 -20.24
N TYR A 218 -1.86 15.41 -21.19
CA TYR A 218 -2.21 15.65 -22.59
C TYR A 218 -2.02 14.43 -23.47
N GLY A 219 -1.06 13.56 -23.14
CA GLY A 219 -0.81 12.32 -23.86
C GLY A 219 -1.77 11.20 -23.50
N ILE A 220 -2.11 11.05 -22.21
CA ILE A 220 -2.80 9.85 -21.70
C ILE A 220 -4.18 10.20 -21.12
N HIS A 221 -4.22 10.91 -20.01
CA HIS A 221 -5.40 11.10 -19.17
C HIS A 221 -6.56 11.79 -19.90
N SER A 222 -6.30 12.90 -20.58
CA SER A 222 -7.36 13.63 -21.30
C SER A 222 -8.03 12.79 -22.41
N PHE A 223 -7.26 11.92 -23.06
CA PHE A 223 -7.78 11.02 -24.08
C PHE A 223 -8.50 9.81 -23.48
N LEU A 224 -7.98 9.22 -22.40
CA LEU A 224 -8.71 8.20 -21.62
C LEU A 224 -10.07 8.70 -21.16
N GLU A 225 -10.14 9.95 -20.68
CA GLU A 225 -11.41 10.55 -20.27
C GLU A 225 -12.37 10.76 -21.45
N LEU A 226 -11.86 11.15 -22.62
CA LEU A 226 -12.68 11.21 -23.83
C LEU A 226 -13.23 9.83 -24.20
N LEU A 227 -12.37 8.80 -24.22
CA LEU A 227 -12.75 7.42 -24.50
C LEU A 227 -13.79 6.92 -23.49
N ARG A 228 -13.56 7.13 -22.19
CA ARG A 228 -14.47 6.72 -21.10
C ARG A 228 -15.87 7.31 -21.26
N LYS A 229 -15.98 8.59 -21.63
CA LYS A 229 -17.27 9.27 -21.86
C LYS A 229 -18.06 8.71 -23.05
N ARG A 230 -17.41 7.94 -23.93
CA ARG A 230 -18.01 7.35 -25.15
C ARG A 230 -18.29 5.85 -25.01
N LEU A 231 -18.13 5.28 -23.83
CA LEU A 231 -18.53 3.90 -23.56
C LEU A 231 -20.06 3.73 -23.75
N PRO A 232 -20.51 2.58 -24.25
CA PRO A 232 -19.72 1.38 -24.57
C PRO A 232 -19.04 1.39 -25.95
N PHE A 233 -19.36 2.35 -26.84
CA PHE A 233 -18.92 2.34 -28.24
C PHE A 233 -17.40 2.46 -28.45
N SER A 234 -16.71 3.09 -27.50
CA SER A 234 -15.25 3.27 -27.52
C SER A 234 -14.47 2.13 -26.85
N LEU A 235 -15.13 1.06 -26.39
CA LEU A 235 -14.49 0.06 -25.52
C LEU A 235 -13.21 -0.55 -26.13
N GLU A 236 -13.27 -1.07 -27.36
CA GLU A 236 -12.13 -1.67 -28.06
C GLU A 236 -10.98 -0.66 -28.28
N HIS A 237 -11.34 0.59 -28.60
CA HIS A 237 -10.41 1.69 -28.78
C HIS A 237 -9.73 2.07 -27.45
N MET A 238 -10.50 2.06 -26.36
CA MET A 238 -10.00 2.32 -25.00
C MET A 238 -9.07 1.23 -24.51
N LEU A 239 -9.41 -0.04 -24.72
CA LEU A 239 -8.54 -1.17 -24.42
C LEU A 239 -7.21 -1.06 -25.18
N THR A 240 -7.28 -0.85 -26.49
CA THR A 240 -6.10 -0.68 -27.35
C THR A 240 -5.20 0.45 -26.84
N PHE A 241 -5.79 1.59 -26.47
CA PHE A 241 -5.02 2.72 -25.97
C PHE A 241 -4.41 2.46 -24.60
N ILE A 242 -5.13 1.81 -23.66
CA ILE A 242 -4.60 1.46 -22.35
C ILE A 242 -3.37 0.56 -22.47
N TYR A 243 -3.43 -0.51 -23.29
CA TYR A 243 -2.29 -1.41 -23.48
C TYR A 243 -1.07 -0.69 -24.05
N MET A 244 -1.28 0.22 -25.00
CA MET A 244 -0.21 1.02 -25.59
C MET A 244 0.42 1.99 -24.58
N ALA A 245 -0.41 2.72 -23.84
CA ALA A 245 0.06 3.65 -22.81
C ALA A 245 0.80 2.90 -21.70
N TYR A 246 0.27 1.75 -21.25
CA TYR A 246 0.91 0.90 -20.24
C TYR A 246 2.31 0.45 -20.70
N ALA A 247 2.43 -0.08 -21.93
CA ALA A 247 3.72 -0.48 -22.48
C ALA A 247 4.73 0.68 -22.56
N MET A 248 4.27 1.87 -22.94
CA MET A 248 5.14 3.05 -22.99
C MET A 248 5.62 3.48 -21.60
N ILE A 249 4.74 3.51 -20.60
CA ILE A 249 5.12 3.89 -19.23
C ILE A 249 6.04 2.83 -18.61
N THR A 250 5.82 1.53 -18.86
CA THR A 250 6.75 0.48 -18.43
C THR A 250 8.14 0.68 -19.04
N LEU A 251 8.21 0.99 -20.33
CA LEU A 251 9.50 1.28 -20.99
C LEU A 251 10.20 2.50 -20.37
N LEU A 252 9.46 3.55 -20.02
CA LEU A 252 10.00 4.74 -19.36
C LEU A 252 10.45 4.46 -17.92
N LEU A 253 9.76 3.58 -17.20
CA LEU A 253 10.18 3.12 -15.88
C LEU A 253 11.55 2.45 -15.93
N GLU A 254 11.80 1.62 -16.95
CA GLU A 254 13.09 0.93 -17.14
C GLU A 254 14.19 1.87 -17.68
N SER A 255 13.86 2.75 -18.63
CA SER A 255 14.85 3.56 -19.34
C SER A 255 15.13 4.93 -18.70
N VAL A 256 14.22 5.45 -17.88
CA VAL A 256 14.29 6.80 -17.29
C VAL A 256 13.85 6.75 -15.81
N PRO A 257 14.67 6.13 -14.93
CA PRO A 257 14.32 5.91 -13.53
C PRO A 257 14.22 7.19 -12.69
N ALA A 258 14.74 8.33 -13.19
CA ALA A 258 14.68 9.62 -12.51
C ALA A 258 13.25 10.11 -12.17
N PHE A 259 12.23 9.54 -12.83
CA PHE A 259 10.82 9.83 -12.56
C PHE A 259 10.03 8.57 -12.14
N GLU A 260 10.70 7.56 -11.56
CA GLU A 260 10.12 6.27 -11.17
C GLU A 260 8.79 6.44 -10.41
N GLU A 261 8.73 7.32 -9.41
CA GLU A 261 7.51 7.59 -8.64
C GLU A 261 6.32 7.97 -9.53
N THR A 262 6.55 8.84 -10.53
CA THR A 262 5.50 9.26 -11.46
C THR A 262 5.05 8.12 -12.36
N TRP A 263 6.00 7.30 -12.84
CA TRP A 263 5.70 6.17 -13.72
C TRP A 263 4.92 5.06 -13.00
N ILE A 264 5.29 4.74 -11.76
CA ILE A 264 4.58 3.79 -10.90
C ILE A 264 3.13 4.23 -10.71
N GLU A 265 2.88 5.50 -10.37
CA GLU A 265 1.53 6.01 -10.21
C GLU A 265 0.72 5.94 -11.52
N CYS A 266 1.32 6.29 -12.66
CA CYS A 266 0.68 6.18 -13.97
C CYS A 266 0.29 4.74 -14.30
N LEU A 267 1.14 3.76 -13.96
CA LEU A 267 0.84 2.33 -14.17
C LEU A 267 -0.32 1.86 -13.28
N GLY A 268 -0.36 2.31 -12.03
CA GLY A 268 -1.49 2.08 -11.12
C GLY A 268 -2.79 2.65 -11.67
N ASP A 269 -2.78 3.90 -12.15
CA ASP A 269 -3.95 4.54 -12.75
C ASP A 269 -4.41 3.82 -14.03
N LEU A 270 -3.50 3.45 -14.92
CA LEU A 270 -3.83 2.70 -16.15
C LEU A 270 -4.46 1.33 -15.84
N ALA A 271 -3.89 0.59 -14.89
CA ALA A 271 -4.46 -0.67 -14.41
C ALA A 271 -5.85 -0.47 -13.79
N ARG A 272 -6.04 0.61 -13.02
CA ARG A 272 -7.33 0.98 -12.44
C ARG A 272 -8.37 1.33 -13.51
N TYR A 273 -7.99 2.03 -14.59
CA TYR A 273 -8.89 2.25 -15.74
C TYR A 273 -9.30 0.94 -16.40
N ARG A 274 -8.34 0.03 -16.64
CA ARG A 274 -8.62 -1.30 -17.23
C ARG A 274 -9.53 -2.16 -16.36
N MET A 275 -9.34 -2.11 -15.04
CA MET A 275 -10.23 -2.74 -14.05
C MET A 275 -11.64 -2.13 -14.11
N ALA A 276 -11.75 -0.80 -14.16
CA ALA A 276 -13.03 -0.11 -14.06
C ALA A 276 -13.95 -0.36 -15.27
N ILE A 277 -13.39 -0.51 -16.48
CA ILE A 277 -14.15 -0.78 -17.71
C ILE A 277 -14.53 -2.25 -17.89
N GLU A 278 -13.95 -3.15 -17.09
CA GLU A 278 -14.31 -4.57 -17.12
C GLU A 278 -15.58 -4.82 -16.31
N GLU A 279 -16.72 -4.93 -17.01
CA GLU A 279 -18.03 -5.17 -16.41
C GLU A 279 -18.49 -6.63 -16.53
N VAL A 280 -17.91 -7.40 -17.45
CA VAL A 280 -18.38 -8.75 -17.78
C VAL A 280 -17.44 -9.83 -17.24
N ASP A 281 -16.14 -9.71 -17.49
CA ASP A 281 -15.16 -10.70 -17.04
C ASP A 281 -14.64 -10.35 -15.65
N MET A 282 -15.29 -10.92 -14.63
CA MET A 282 -14.92 -10.72 -13.23
C MET A 282 -13.50 -11.22 -12.91
N HIS A 283 -12.97 -12.18 -13.67
CA HIS A 283 -11.60 -12.66 -13.48
C HIS A 283 -10.58 -11.65 -13.99
N ASP A 284 -10.79 -11.10 -15.20
CA ASP A 284 -9.93 -10.03 -15.72
C ASP A 284 -10.01 -8.78 -14.82
N ARG A 285 -11.21 -8.46 -14.31
CA ARG A 285 -11.38 -7.36 -13.34
C ARG A 285 -10.51 -7.58 -12.10
N GLU A 286 -10.54 -8.77 -11.52
CA GLU A 286 -9.74 -9.14 -10.35
C GLU A 286 -8.24 -9.09 -10.63
N ILE A 287 -7.79 -9.57 -11.80
CA ILE A 287 -6.38 -9.45 -12.23
C ILE A 287 -5.96 -7.98 -12.23
N TYR A 288 -6.72 -7.10 -12.86
CA TYR A 288 -6.36 -5.67 -12.94
C TYR A 288 -6.53 -4.94 -11.60
N THR A 289 -7.41 -5.40 -10.71
CA THR A 289 -7.40 -4.96 -9.31
C THR A 289 -6.07 -5.31 -8.64
N GLY A 290 -5.56 -6.53 -8.83
CA GLY A 290 -4.26 -6.96 -8.33
C GLY A 290 -3.10 -6.12 -8.90
N VAL A 291 -3.08 -5.89 -10.22
CA VAL A 291 -2.05 -5.07 -10.87
C VAL A 291 -2.07 -3.62 -10.37
N ALA A 292 -3.27 -3.02 -10.24
CA ALA A 292 -3.38 -1.66 -9.71
C ALA A 292 -2.92 -1.59 -8.24
N ARG A 293 -3.27 -2.60 -7.43
CA ARG A 293 -2.86 -2.70 -6.02
C ARG A 293 -1.35 -2.80 -5.91
N TYR A 294 -0.70 -3.66 -6.69
CA TYR A 294 0.76 -3.79 -6.73
C TYR A 294 1.44 -2.43 -6.96
N TRP A 295 1.02 -1.69 -7.99
CA TRP A 295 1.63 -0.39 -8.30
C TRP A 295 1.37 0.65 -7.22
N TYR A 296 0.16 0.73 -6.65
CA TYR A 296 -0.11 1.68 -5.58
C TYR A 296 0.55 1.29 -4.25
N THR A 297 0.73 0.00 -3.95
CA THR A 297 1.54 -0.44 -2.80
C THR A 297 2.99 0.00 -2.98
N LYS A 298 3.58 -0.22 -4.17
CA LYS A 298 4.93 0.27 -4.47
C LYS A 298 5.04 1.80 -4.38
N ALA A 299 4.02 2.53 -4.86
CA ALA A 299 3.96 3.99 -4.70
C ALA A 299 3.87 4.39 -3.22
N ALA A 300 3.11 3.67 -2.41
CA ALA A 300 2.96 3.91 -0.98
C ALA A 300 4.26 3.62 -0.21
N ASP A 301 5.07 2.66 -0.65
CA ASP A 301 6.38 2.40 -0.04
C ASP A 301 7.37 3.55 -0.28
N LEU A 302 7.36 4.11 -1.49
CA LEU A 302 8.21 5.26 -1.84
C LEU A 302 7.72 6.56 -1.19
N ASN A 303 6.39 6.70 -1.07
CA ASN A 303 5.74 7.90 -0.57
C ASN A 303 4.75 7.59 0.59
N PRO A 304 5.24 7.02 1.72
CA PRO A 304 4.39 6.52 2.80
C PRO A 304 3.59 7.63 3.47
N ASP A 305 4.16 8.82 3.54
CA ASP A 305 3.58 10.01 4.16
C ASP A 305 2.38 10.57 3.38
N VAL A 306 2.17 10.16 2.13
CA VAL A 306 1.16 10.73 1.23
C VAL A 306 -0.15 9.96 1.32
N GLY A 307 -1.15 10.54 2.00
CA GLY A 307 -2.47 9.93 2.18
C GLY A 307 -3.23 9.68 0.86
N ARG A 308 -2.91 10.42 -0.21
CA ARG A 308 -3.56 10.26 -1.53
C ARG A 308 -3.34 8.86 -2.12
N ILE A 309 -2.18 8.26 -1.93
CA ILE A 309 -1.91 6.90 -2.43
C ILE A 309 -2.66 5.86 -1.60
N GLN A 310 -2.75 6.06 -0.29
CA GLN A 310 -3.55 5.24 0.61
C GLN A 310 -5.04 5.27 0.22
N HIS A 311 -5.56 6.43 -0.20
CA HIS A 311 -6.92 6.56 -0.73
C HIS A 311 -7.16 5.69 -1.98
N HIS A 312 -6.19 5.60 -2.90
CA HIS A 312 -6.31 4.71 -4.06
C HIS A 312 -6.40 3.24 -3.65
N LEU A 313 -5.59 2.81 -2.68
CA LEU A 313 -5.67 1.47 -2.10
C LEU A 313 -7.04 1.21 -1.45
N ALA A 314 -7.65 2.21 -0.80
CA ALA A 314 -8.99 2.10 -0.23
C ALA A 314 -10.08 1.88 -1.29
N VAL A 315 -9.94 2.48 -2.47
CA VAL A 315 -10.87 2.26 -3.59
C VAL A 315 -10.76 0.82 -4.13
N LEU A 316 -9.54 0.28 -4.19
CA LEU A 316 -9.25 -1.08 -4.67
C LEU A 316 -9.55 -2.18 -3.64
N ALA A 317 -9.71 -1.84 -2.37
CA ALA A 317 -10.02 -2.79 -1.31
C ALA A 317 -11.46 -3.34 -1.37
N ARG A 318 -12.32 -2.89 -2.31
CA ARG A 318 -13.67 -3.46 -2.48
C ARG A 318 -13.59 -4.94 -2.91
N PRO A 319 -14.42 -5.83 -2.34
CA PRO A 319 -15.54 -5.58 -1.41
C PRO A 319 -15.17 -5.67 0.10
N ASN A 320 -13.89 -5.68 0.48
CA ASN A 320 -13.44 -5.84 1.86
C ASN A 320 -13.62 -4.55 2.70
N GLN A 321 -14.74 -4.45 3.40
CA GLN A 321 -15.16 -3.26 4.16
C GLN A 321 -14.13 -2.83 5.23
N LEU A 322 -13.55 -3.77 5.98
CA LEU A 322 -12.52 -3.50 6.98
C LEU A 322 -11.27 -2.88 6.35
N GLN A 323 -10.80 -3.46 5.25
CA GLN A 323 -9.61 -2.96 4.56
C GLN A 323 -9.88 -1.59 3.90
N GLN A 324 -11.09 -1.36 3.38
CA GLN A 324 -11.51 -0.04 2.92
C GLN A 324 -11.48 1.00 4.05
N LEU A 325 -12.07 0.67 5.21
CA LEU A 325 -12.02 1.53 6.40
C LEU A 325 -10.58 1.84 6.80
N PHE A 326 -9.73 0.81 6.87
CA PHE A 326 -8.31 0.97 7.19
C PHE A 326 -7.63 1.97 6.23
N TYR A 327 -7.65 1.74 4.93
CA TYR A 327 -6.94 2.62 3.98
C TYR A 327 -7.53 4.03 3.89
N TYR A 328 -8.86 4.19 3.95
CA TYR A 328 -9.45 5.53 4.00
C TYR A 328 -9.07 6.25 5.30
N SER A 329 -9.09 5.56 6.44
CA SER A 329 -8.69 6.16 7.72
C SER A 329 -7.19 6.51 7.72
N LYS A 330 -6.33 5.62 7.21
CA LYS A 330 -4.89 5.87 6.98
C LYS A 330 -4.68 7.11 6.10
N ALA A 331 -5.39 7.23 4.99
CA ALA A 331 -5.31 8.41 4.11
C ALA A 331 -5.61 9.74 4.83
N LEU A 332 -6.49 9.71 5.84
CA LEU A 332 -6.89 10.88 6.62
C LEU A 332 -5.90 11.25 7.74
N ILE A 333 -5.19 10.26 8.29
CA ILE A 333 -4.24 10.46 9.40
C ILE A 333 -2.77 10.22 9.03
N SER A 334 -2.47 10.13 7.73
CA SER A 334 -1.11 10.21 7.19
C SER A 334 -0.49 11.58 7.48
N VAL A 335 0.85 11.65 7.46
CA VAL A 335 1.62 12.90 7.63
C VAL A 335 1.12 13.99 6.69
N GLN A 336 0.90 13.66 5.42
CA GLN A 336 0.23 14.50 4.44
C GLN A 336 -1.17 13.93 4.20
N SER A 337 -2.12 14.36 5.04
CA SER A 337 -3.52 13.92 4.97
C SER A 337 -4.15 14.20 3.59
N PHE A 338 -5.07 13.33 3.16
CA PHE A 338 -5.85 13.51 1.95
C PHE A 338 -7.34 13.69 2.29
N THR A 339 -7.75 14.93 2.49
CA THR A 339 -9.09 15.31 2.98
C THR A 339 -10.24 14.87 2.07
N ASN A 340 -10.02 14.73 0.76
CA ASN A 340 -11.01 14.18 -0.18
C ASN A 340 -11.43 12.73 0.16
N ALA A 341 -10.64 12.01 0.97
CA ALA A 341 -11.04 10.71 1.50
C ALA A 341 -12.29 10.81 2.39
N ARG A 342 -12.58 11.96 3.02
CA ARG A 342 -13.78 12.18 3.84
C ARG A 342 -15.07 12.03 3.05
N ASP A 343 -15.10 12.50 1.81
CA ASP A 343 -16.27 12.32 0.94
C ASP A 343 -16.32 10.89 0.39
N SER A 344 -15.14 10.33 0.06
CA SER A 344 -15.04 9.01 -0.55
C SER A 344 -15.47 7.88 0.38
N ILE A 345 -15.11 7.96 1.67
CA ILE A 345 -15.45 6.94 2.68
C ILE A 345 -16.96 6.88 2.94
N LEU A 346 -17.73 7.95 2.65
CA LEU A 346 -19.19 7.92 2.78
C LEU A 346 -19.86 6.91 1.84
N LEU A 347 -19.20 6.52 0.74
CA LEU A 347 -19.67 5.43 -0.12
C LEU A 347 -19.65 4.06 0.59
N LEU A 348 -18.79 3.90 1.60
CA LEU A 348 -18.77 2.73 2.49
C LEU A 348 -19.79 2.87 3.62
N PHE A 349 -19.87 4.06 4.24
CA PHE A 349 -20.67 4.28 5.45
C PHE A 349 -22.17 4.47 5.20
N ASN A 350 -22.58 5.26 4.21
CA ASN A 350 -23.99 5.59 3.99
C ASN A 350 -24.87 4.34 3.78
N PRO A 351 -24.44 3.30 3.03
CA PRO A 351 -25.23 2.07 2.92
C PRO A 351 -25.43 1.31 4.23
N LEU A 352 -24.51 1.43 5.20
CA LEU A 352 -24.58 0.77 6.51
C LEU A 352 -25.48 1.51 7.49
N LEU A 353 -25.51 2.85 7.39
CA LEU A 353 -26.28 3.74 8.25
C LEU A 353 -27.72 3.96 7.76
N ASP A 354 -28.03 3.61 6.51
CA ASP A 354 -29.37 3.76 5.92
C ASP A 354 -30.36 2.74 6.52
N PRO A 355 -31.40 3.18 7.28
CA PRO A 355 -32.40 2.29 7.87
C PRO A 355 -33.16 1.47 6.81
N ALA A 356 -33.33 2.01 5.59
CA ALA A 356 -34.00 1.30 4.50
C ALA A 356 -33.17 0.11 3.98
N ARG A 357 -31.87 0.09 4.24
CA ARG A 357 -30.93 -0.98 3.84
C ARG A 357 -30.59 -1.94 4.98
N ALA A 358 -31.16 -1.75 6.17
CA ALA A 358 -30.86 -2.57 7.34
C ALA A 358 -31.04 -4.09 7.12
N ALA A 359 -31.98 -4.51 6.26
CA ALA A 359 -32.19 -5.92 5.93
C ALA A 359 -31.07 -6.52 5.06
N ASN A 360 -30.37 -5.69 4.27
CA ASN A 360 -29.38 -6.10 3.26
C ASN A 360 -27.96 -5.64 3.58
N LYS A 361 -27.73 -4.99 4.73
CA LYS A 361 -26.39 -4.49 5.10
C LYS A 361 -25.37 -5.59 5.33
N TYR A 362 -25.83 -6.79 5.71
CA TYR A 362 -24.97 -7.94 5.95
C TYR A 362 -24.92 -8.83 4.71
N SER A 363 -23.77 -8.82 4.03
CA SER A 363 -23.48 -9.78 2.96
C SER A 363 -23.37 -11.19 3.54
N LYS A 364 -23.92 -12.18 2.83
CA LYS A 364 -23.72 -13.60 3.14
C LYS A 364 -22.24 -14.02 3.05
N TYR A 365 -21.45 -13.28 2.28
CA TYR A 365 -20.06 -13.59 1.96
C TYR A 365 -19.04 -12.77 2.75
N TYR A 366 -19.48 -11.84 3.59
CA TYR A 366 -18.60 -11.01 4.41
C TYR A 366 -18.91 -11.19 5.91
N PRO A 367 -17.91 -11.34 6.79
CA PRO A 367 -18.16 -11.58 8.21
C PRO A 367 -18.97 -10.46 8.87
N ARG A 368 -20.12 -10.80 9.46
CA ARG A 368 -21.01 -9.84 10.14
C ARG A 368 -20.30 -9.02 11.21
N VAL A 369 -19.40 -9.64 11.98
CA VAL A 369 -18.58 -8.99 13.02
C VAL A 369 -17.75 -7.84 12.45
N LEU A 370 -17.17 -8.00 11.26
CA LEU A 370 -16.41 -6.92 10.62
C LEU A 370 -17.32 -5.81 10.11
N THR A 371 -18.51 -6.13 9.58
CA THR A 371 -19.50 -5.10 9.22
C THR A 371 -19.96 -4.31 10.45
N LEU A 372 -20.15 -4.96 11.60
CA LEU A 372 -20.49 -4.28 12.86
C LEU A 372 -19.39 -3.30 13.30
N PHE A 373 -18.12 -3.70 13.17
CA PHE A 373 -16.98 -2.82 13.43
C PHE A 373 -16.99 -1.59 12.52
N VAL A 374 -17.20 -1.79 11.21
CA VAL A 374 -17.28 -0.67 10.24
C VAL A 374 -18.50 0.22 10.51
N GLU A 375 -19.64 -0.37 10.92
CA GLU A 375 -20.85 0.37 11.29
C GLU A 375 -20.63 1.24 12.53
N ALA A 376 -19.93 0.75 13.56
CA ALA A 376 -19.56 1.56 14.73
C ALA A 376 -18.66 2.74 14.34
N HIS A 377 -17.66 2.51 13.49
CA HIS A 377 -16.82 3.59 12.98
C HIS A 377 -17.57 4.56 12.06
N ALA A 378 -18.53 4.08 11.28
CA ALA A 378 -19.41 4.93 10.48
C ALA A 378 -20.16 5.92 11.38
N ALA A 379 -20.73 5.45 12.49
CA ALA A 379 -21.44 6.28 13.45
C ALA A 379 -20.53 7.31 14.14
N LEU A 380 -19.31 6.92 14.54
CA LEU A 380 -18.30 7.85 15.08
C LEU A 380 -17.91 8.92 14.05
N PHE A 381 -17.55 8.50 12.84
CA PHE A 381 -17.05 9.38 11.78
C PHE A 381 -18.08 10.43 11.35
N THR A 382 -19.34 10.00 11.21
CA THR A 382 -20.45 10.87 10.80
C THR A 382 -21.10 11.60 11.98
N ARG A 383 -20.63 11.35 13.21
CA ARG A 383 -21.11 11.99 14.43
C ARG A 383 -22.63 11.79 14.66
N HIS A 384 -23.09 10.57 14.40
CA HIS A 384 -24.49 10.16 14.61
C HIS A 384 -24.86 10.04 16.10
N ASP A 385 -26.09 9.58 16.34
CA ASP A 385 -26.58 9.33 17.69
C ASP A 385 -25.69 8.36 18.45
N VAL A 386 -25.51 8.60 19.76
CA VAL A 386 -24.66 7.74 20.61
C VAL A 386 -25.14 6.29 20.56
N SER A 387 -26.45 6.04 20.52
CA SER A 387 -27.02 4.69 20.44
C SER A 387 -26.66 3.95 19.13
N THR A 388 -26.54 4.68 18.01
CA THR A 388 -26.13 4.17 16.70
C THR A 388 -24.67 3.75 16.67
N PHE A 389 -23.85 4.29 17.58
CA PHE A 389 -22.48 3.83 17.82
C PHE A 389 -22.42 2.67 18.82
N ILE A 390 -23.03 2.82 20.01
CA ILE A 390 -22.92 1.86 21.12
C ILE A 390 -23.42 0.47 20.69
N THR A 391 -24.56 0.40 19.99
CA THR A 391 -25.19 -0.88 19.61
C THR A 391 -24.28 -1.77 18.74
N PRO A 392 -23.77 -1.30 17.58
CA PRO A 392 -22.85 -2.12 16.78
C PRO A 392 -21.51 -2.34 17.46
N ALA A 393 -21.02 -1.40 18.27
CA ALA A 393 -19.77 -1.55 19.03
C ALA A 393 -19.85 -2.70 20.04
N GLU A 394 -20.92 -2.77 20.85
CA GLU A 394 -21.12 -3.88 21.80
C GLU A 394 -21.25 -5.23 21.09
N GLN A 395 -22.06 -5.29 20.02
CA GLN A 395 -22.23 -6.53 19.24
C GLN A 395 -20.93 -7.00 18.57
N PHE A 396 -20.07 -6.07 18.16
CA PHE A 396 -18.73 -6.39 17.65
C PHE A 396 -17.86 -6.97 18.77
N LEU A 397 -17.77 -6.29 19.91
CA LEU A 397 -16.95 -6.72 21.05
C LEU A 397 -17.36 -8.12 21.53
N ASP A 398 -18.66 -8.41 21.62
CA ASP A 398 -19.18 -9.72 22.03
C ASP A 398 -18.79 -10.87 21.08
N GLN A 399 -18.46 -10.57 19.82
CA GLN A 399 -18.15 -11.56 18.79
C GLN A 399 -16.67 -11.61 18.42
N LEU A 400 -15.85 -10.65 18.86
CA LEU A 400 -14.47 -10.47 18.42
C LEU A 400 -13.60 -11.68 18.73
N ASP A 401 -13.61 -12.16 19.98
CA ASP A 401 -12.78 -13.30 20.40
C ASP A 401 -13.10 -14.57 19.58
N LYS A 402 -14.41 -14.87 19.46
CA LYS A 402 -14.90 -16.00 18.66
C LYS A 402 -14.48 -15.86 17.20
N HIS A 403 -14.58 -14.67 16.62
CA HIS A 403 -14.16 -14.42 15.24
C HIS A 403 -12.66 -14.66 15.06
N ALA A 404 -11.83 -14.09 15.92
CA ALA A 404 -10.38 -14.27 15.89
C ALA A 404 -9.99 -15.76 15.95
N GLY A 405 -10.64 -16.52 16.85
CA GLY A 405 -10.44 -17.96 16.95
C GLY A 405 -10.87 -18.76 15.70
N ILE A 406 -11.94 -18.35 15.02
CA ILE A 406 -12.44 -19.04 13.81
C ILE A 406 -11.52 -18.79 12.61
N ILE A 407 -11.06 -17.56 12.41
CA ILE A 407 -10.27 -17.22 11.21
C ILE A 407 -8.77 -17.47 11.37
N GLY A 408 -8.29 -17.65 12.61
CA GLY A 408 -6.93 -18.05 12.93
C GLY A 408 -5.87 -17.16 12.28
N PRO A 409 -4.99 -17.68 11.39
CA PRO A 409 -3.92 -16.91 10.76
C PRO A 409 -4.35 -15.62 10.06
N LEU A 410 -5.57 -15.58 9.49
CA LEU A 410 -6.10 -14.38 8.83
C LEU A 410 -6.32 -13.21 9.80
N PHE A 411 -6.41 -13.49 11.10
CA PHE A 411 -6.56 -12.44 12.12
C PHE A 411 -5.30 -11.58 12.27
N ARG A 412 -4.12 -12.05 11.84
CA ARG A 412 -2.86 -11.27 11.91
C ARG A 412 -3.00 -9.92 11.22
N GLU A 413 -3.49 -9.94 9.99
CA GLU A 413 -3.69 -8.74 9.20
C GLU A 413 -4.97 -8.00 9.61
N GLN A 414 -6.10 -8.72 9.82
CA GLN A 414 -7.35 -8.09 10.23
C GLN A 414 -7.24 -7.37 11.57
N GLY A 415 -6.51 -7.93 12.53
CA GLY A 415 -6.25 -7.32 13.82
C GLY A 415 -5.51 -5.99 13.66
N VAL A 416 -4.53 -5.91 12.76
CA VAL A 416 -3.80 -4.66 12.48
C VAL A 416 -4.75 -3.62 11.89
N TYR A 417 -5.60 -3.99 10.93
CA TYR A 417 -6.62 -3.10 10.38
C TYR A 417 -7.60 -2.60 11.45
N ILE A 418 -8.02 -3.46 12.37
CA ILE A 418 -8.91 -3.13 13.48
C ILE A 418 -8.26 -2.09 14.41
N VAL A 419 -7.05 -2.37 14.93
CA VAL A 419 -6.41 -1.44 15.89
C VAL A 419 -6.01 -0.12 15.23
N ALA A 420 -5.56 -0.15 13.97
CA ALA A 420 -5.20 1.06 13.24
C ALA A 420 -6.42 1.96 12.96
N ALA A 421 -7.57 1.38 12.57
CA ALA A 421 -8.81 2.13 12.41
C ALA A 421 -9.33 2.73 13.74
N ASN A 422 -9.19 1.97 14.83
CA ASN A 422 -9.46 2.46 16.19
C ASN A 422 -8.60 3.68 16.55
N TYR A 423 -7.31 3.65 16.26
CA TYR A 423 -6.42 4.79 16.53
C TYR A 423 -6.70 5.97 15.61
N ALA A 424 -7.08 5.74 14.36
CA ALA A 424 -7.58 6.80 13.49
C ALA A 424 -8.85 7.46 14.04
N ALA A 425 -9.75 6.69 14.68
CA ALA A 425 -10.93 7.23 15.33
C ALA A 425 -10.60 8.06 16.59
N ILE A 426 -9.55 7.71 17.35
CA ILE A 426 -9.05 8.56 18.45
C ILE A 426 -8.60 9.92 17.92
N PHE A 427 -8.00 9.94 16.73
CA PHE A 427 -7.60 11.15 16.01
C PHE A 427 -8.79 11.83 15.31
N ASP A 428 -10.01 11.36 15.57
CA ASP A 428 -11.26 11.78 14.94
C ASP A 428 -11.17 11.84 13.41
N PHE A 429 -10.41 10.90 12.84
CA PHE A 429 -10.14 10.78 11.42
C PHE A 429 -9.66 12.10 10.77
N GLY A 430 -8.89 12.90 11.52
CA GLY A 430 -8.38 14.18 11.07
C GLY A 430 -9.47 15.22 10.82
N HIS A 431 -10.58 15.19 11.57
CA HIS A 431 -11.61 16.24 11.50
C HIS A 431 -11.02 17.62 11.81
N ASP A 432 -11.63 18.69 11.28
CA ASP A 432 -11.11 20.07 11.38
C ASP A 432 -10.98 20.59 12.82
N ASP A 433 -11.82 20.12 13.75
CA ASP A 433 -11.75 20.45 15.20
C ASP A 433 -11.01 19.39 16.03
N ALA A 434 -10.35 18.41 15.38
CA ALA A 434 -9.60 17.37 16.07
C ALA A 434 -8.31 17.92 16.69
N ILE A 435 -8.15 17.69 17.99
CA ILE A 435 -7.04 18.27 18.76
C ILE A 435 -5.78 17.40 18.65
N ILE A 436 -5.94 16.08 18.80
CA ILE A 436 -4.82 15.12 18.88
C ILE A 436 -3.92 15.14 17.63
N PRO A 437 -4.42 15.17 16.38
CA PRO A 437 -3.55 15.20 15.20
C PRO A 437 -2.53 16.35 15.22
N SER A 438 -2.97 17.53 15.67
CA SER A 438 -2.11 18.73 15.72
C SER A 438 -0.92 18.58 16.67
N MET A 439 -1.02 17.70 17.67
CA MET A 439 0.05 17.44 18.65
C MET A 439 1.22 16.67 18.04
N PHE A 440 1.02 16.03 16.88
CA PHE A 440 2.06 15.32 16.13
C PHE A 440 2.63 16.16 14.98
N ASN A 441 2.27 17.44 14.89
CA ASN A 441 2.86 18.37 13.93
C ASN A 441 4.18 18.95 14.48
N GLY A 442 5.16 19.16 13.60
CA GLY A 442 6.40 19.86 13.98
C GLY A 442 7.29 19.10 14.98
N LEU A 443 7.27 17.76 14.93
CA LEU A 443 8.07 16.91 15.83
C LEU A 443 9.58 17.21 15.71
N SER A 444 10.24 17.31 16.86
CA SER A 444 11.70 17.42 16.98
C SER A 444 12.38 16.06 16.84
N GLN A 445 13.70 15.98 17.04
CA GLN A 445 14.40 14.70 17.04
C GLN A 445 13.85 13.76 18.12
N ARG A 446 13.75 12.47 17.80
CA ARG A 446 13.15 11.45 18.69
C ARG A 446 13.81 11.39 20.07
N SER A 447 15.13 11.49 20.15
CA SER A 447 15.88 11.49 21.42
C SER A 447 15.46 12.67 22.32
N GLU A 448 15.40 13.86 21.75
CA GLU A 448 14.98 15.07 22.47
C GLU A 448 13.52 14.97 22.96
N MET A 449 12.63 14.43 22.12
CA MET A 449 11.23 14.18 22.48
C MET A 449 11.13 13.20 23.66
N LEU A 450 11.88 12.11 23.62
CA LEU A 450 11.91 11.10 24.67
C LEU A 450 12.42 11.67 26.00
N ASP A 451 13.51 12.44 25.98
CA ASP A 451 14.06 13.10 27.17
C ASP A 451 13.07 14.07 27.82
N LYS A 452 12.38 14.86 26.99
CA LYS A 452 11.31 15.77 27.45
C LYS A 452 10.15 15.01 28.06
N ALA A 453 9.73 13.91 27.43
CA ALA A 453 8.63 13.10 27.91
C ALA A 453 8.97 12.43 29.24
N TYR A 454 10.16 11.85 29.41
CA TYR A 454 10.58 11.26 30.69
C TYR A 454 10.53 12.28 31.84
N LYS A 455 11.07 13.49 31.63
CA LYS A 455 10.98 14.57 32.62
C LYS A 455 9.53 14.94 32.94
N TYR A 456 8.71 15.12 31.91
CA TYR A 456 7.30 15.48 32.09
C TYR A 456 6.55 14.46 32.97
N TRP A 457 6.71 13.16 32.70
CA TRP A 457 5.97 12.11 33.41
C TRP A 457 6.47 11.88 34.84
N GLN A 458 7.75 12.13 35.10
CA GLN A 458 8.32 12.09 36.45
C GLN A 458 7.86 13.27 37.31
N GLU A 459 7.75 14.46 36.72
CA GLU A 459 7.37 15.68 37.45
C GLU A 459 5.86 15.81 37.70
N ASN A 460 5.01 15.30 36.80
CA ASN A 460 3.56 15.49 36.86
C ASN A 460 2.82 14.28 37.44
N THR A 461 2.80 14.09 38.76
CA THR A 461 2.25 12.88 39.42
C THR A 461 0.72 12.77 39.46
N ALA A 462 -0.03 13.81 39.08
CA ALA A 462 -1.49 13.81 39.13
C ALA A 462 -2.13 12.86 38.10
N CYS A 463 -3.25 12.25 38.46
CA CYS A 463 -4.13 11.52 37.54
C CYS A 463 -4.91 12.51 36.68
N ILE A 464 -4.46 12.73 35.45
CA ILE A 464 -5.07 13.66 34.49
C ILE A 464 -5.40 12.89 33.22
N GLN A 465 -6.59 12.34 33.16
CA GLN A 465 -7.21 11.90 31.92
C GLN A 465 -8.07 13.05 31.38
N THR A 466 -7.73 13.53 30.18
CA THR A 466 -8.44 14.61 29.49
C THR A 466 -9.71 14.08 28.85
N ASP A 467 -10.82 14.82 28.99
CA ASP A 467 -12.10 14.60 28.29
C ASP A 467 -12.74 13.21 28.47
N ILE A 468 -12.35 12.44 29.48
CA ILE A 468 -13.02 11.16 29.84
C ILE A 468 -14.49 11.35 30.20
N ALA A 469 -14.85 12.48 30.81
CA ALA A 469 -16.24 12.79 31.12
C ALA A 469 -17.08 13.16 29.87
N CYS A 470 -16.45 13.37 28.70
CA CYS A 470 -17.16 13.77 27.49
C CYS A 470 -17.96 12.63 26.83
N ARG A 471 -17.65 11.36 27.09
CA ARG A 471 -18.40 10.20 26.54
C ARG A 471 -19.72 9.94 27.28
N THR A 472 -20.62 10.92 27.32
CA THR A 472 -21.90 10.76 28.01
C THR A 472 -22.92 10.05 27.13
N THR A 473 -23.72 9.16 27.74
CA THR A 473 -24.84 8.48 27.05
C THR A 473 -26.16 9.26 27.11
N HIS A 474 -26.16 10.41 27.80
CA HIS A 474 -27.30 11.31 27.89
C HIS A 474 -27.43 12.21 26.66
N ASP A 475 -26.31 12.49 25.98
CA ASP A 475 -26.31 13.23 24.73
C ASP A 475 -26.96 12.40 23.62
N GLN A 476 -27.84 13.04 22.83
CA GLN A 476 -28.49 12.37 21.70
C GLN A 476 -27.47 12.06 20.60
N THR A 477 -26.56 12.99 20.31
CA THR A 477 -25.60 12.95 19.19
C THR A 477 -24.17 13.22 19.65
N ILE A 478 -23.18 12.63 18.97
CA ILE A 478 -21.77 12.98 19.15
C ILE A 478 -21.54 14.39 18.55
N SER A 479 -21.27 15.40 19.37
CA SER A 479 -21.34 16.79 18.91
C SER A 479 -20.02 17.39 18.43
N ASN A 480 -18.88 16.91 18.92
CA ASN A 480 -17.57 17.50 18.67
C ASN A 480 -16.43 16.47 18.80
N SER A 481 -15.22 16.83 18.36
CA SER A 481 -14.06 15.94 18.39
C SER A 481 -13.70 15.41 19.78
N ARG A 482 -13.96 16.16 20.86
CA ARG A 482 -13.66 15.70 22.23
C ARG A 482 -14.54 14.51 22.63
N GLN A 483 -15.83 14.59 22.31
CA GLN A 483 -16.74 13.46 22.53
C GLN A 483 -16.36 12.26 21.64
N ALA A 484 -16.12 12.50 20.35
CA ALA A 484 -15.74 11.45 19.41
C ALA A 484 -14.46 10.72 19.86
N ALA A 485 -13.41 11.47 20.22
CA ALA A 485 -12.15 10.91 20.71
C ALA A 485 -12.33 10.14 22.03
N SER A 486 -13.17 10.62 22.95
CA SER A 486 -13.46 9.93 24.23
C SER A 486 -14.17 8.59 24.02
N PHE A 487 -15.18 8.53 23.13
CA PHE A 487 -15.83 7.28 22.75
C PHE A 487 -14.87 6.34 21.99
N ALA A 488 -14.09 6.89 21.05
CA ALA A 488 -13.13 6.12 20.26
C ALA A 488 -12.01 5.52 21.13
N SER A 489 -11.50 6.25 22.12
CA SER A 489 -10.53 5.75 23.10
C SER A 489 -11.11 4.57 23.88
N HIS A 490 -12.31 4.72 24.43
CA HIS A 490 -12.99 3.63 25.16
C HIS A 490 -13.11 2.37 24.30
N PHE A 491 -13.56 2.53 23.06
CA PHE A 491 -13.77 1.42 22.13
C PHE A 491 -12.46 0.77 21.69
N ALA A 492 -11.44 1.57 21.38
CA ALA A 492 -10.13 1.11 20.97
C ALA A 492 -9.50 0.22 22.04
N PHE A 493 -9.52 0.66 23.30
CA PHE A 493 -8.84 -0.06 24.36
C PHE A 493 -9.69 -1.16 25.00
N THR A 494 -11.03 -1.10 24.90
CA THR A 494 -11.89 -2.26 25.17
C THR A 494 -11.67 -3.36 24.12
N THR A 495 -11.46 -2.97 22.84
CA THR A 495 -11.10 -3.91 21.77
C THR A 495 -9.75 -4.56 22.06
N LEU A 496 -8.76 -3.76 22.47
CA LEU A 496 -7.43 -4.27 22.82
C LEU A 496 -7.47 -5.22 24.02
N ASP A 497 -8.26 -4.91 25.05
CA ASP A 497 -8.40 -5.79 26.23
C ASP A 497 -8.85 -7.21 25.84
N ILE A 498 -9.87 -7.32 24.98
CA ILE A 498 -10.36 -8.61 24.45
C ILE A 498 -9.27 -9.35 23.65
N ILE A 499 -8.52 -8.63 22.82
CA ILE A 499 -7.42 -9.24 22.04
C ILE A 499 -6.34 -9.80 22.97
N LEU A 500 -5.99 -9.05 24.03
CA LEU A 500 -4.96 -9.44 25.00
C LEU A 500 -5.39 -10.62 25.90
N GLU A 501 -6.68 -10.97 25.98
CA GLU A 501 -7.16 -12.17 26.70
C GLU A 501 -6.69 -13.47 26.03
N ARG A 502 -6.37 -13.44 24.73
CA ARG A 502 -5.94 -14.61 23.95
C ARG A 502 -4.45 -14.91 24.17
N LEU A 503 -4.08 -15.25 25.41
CA LEU A 503 -2.70 -15.58 25.79
C LEU A 503 -2.15 -16.74 24.95
N GLY A 504 -0.96 -16.57 24.37
CA GLY A 504 -0.30 -17.56 23.53
C GLY A 504 -0.82 -17.67 22.09
N ASP A 505 -1.84 -16.91 21.69
CA ASP A 505 -2.29 -16.85 20.30
C ASP A 505 -1.40 -15.91 19.48
N ASN A 506 -0.44 -16.49 18.77
CA ASN A 506 0.49 -15.77 17.90
C ASN A 506 -0.20 -14.93 16.81
N ASN A 507 -1.46 -15.21 16.48
CA ASN A 507 -2.20 -14.44 15.47
C ASN A 507 -2.60 -13.05 15.97
N THR A 508 -2.55 -12.80 17.29
CA THR A 508 -2.81 -11.49 17.89
C THR A 508 -1.58 -10.60 17.97
N LEU A 509 -0.37 -11.19 17.91
CA LEU A 509 0.89 -10.46 18.08
C LEU A 509 1.04 -9.23 17.16
N PRO A 510 0.68 -9.26 15.86
CA PRO A 510 0.88 -8.11 14.98
C PRO A 510 0.09 -6.87 15.44
N CYS A 511 -1.17 -7.06 15.85
CA CYS A 511 -1.99 -5.95 16.32
C CYS A 511 -1.60 -5.48 17.72
N VAL A 512 -1.12 -6.37 18.60
CA VAL A 512 -0.54 -5.98 19.90
C VAL A 512 0.76 -5.20 19.72
N HIS A 513 1.61 -5.59 18.76
CA HIS A 513 2.82 -4.85 18.39
C HIS A 513 2.47 -3.43 17.92
N VAL A 514 1.52 -3.27 17.00
CA VAL A 514 1.03 -1.95 16.55
C VAL A 514 0.45 -1.14 17.72
N SER A 515 -0.26 -1.79 18.64
CA SER A 515 -0.84 -1.14 19.82
C SER A 515 0.23 -0.61 20.78
N LEU A 516 1.25 -1.42 21.07
CA LEU A 516 2.38 -1.02 21.88
C LEU A 516 3.19 0.10 21.23
N ALA A 517 3.38 0.05 19.90
CA ALA A 517 4.07 1.10 19.15
C ALA A 517 3.30 2.42 19.20
N PHE A 518 1.98 2.38 19.03
CA PHE A 518 1.10 3.53 19.20
C PHE A 518 1.19 4.13 20.61
N LEU A 519 1.09 3.30 21.65
CA LEU A 519 1.21 3.73 23.04
C LEU A 519 2.57 4.36 23.35
N TRP A 520 3.65 3.79 22.83
CA TRP A 520 4.99 4.35 23.00
C TRP A 520 5.14 5.72 22.31
N CYS A 521 4.60 5.87 21.09
CA CYS A 521 4.57 7.15 20.40
C CYS A 521 3.70 8.19 21.11
N ALA A 522 2.54 7.79 21.63
CA ALA A 522 1.68 8.66 22.42
C ALA A 522 2.35 9.09 23.73
N ALA A 523 3.03 8.19 24.44
CA ALA A 523 3.75 8.51 25.67
C ALA A 523 4.85 9.57 25.47
N MET A 524 5.48 9.60 24.28
CA MET A 524 6.44 10.65 23.89
C MET A 524 5.78 12.02 23.61
N VAL A 525 4.45 12.06 23.46
CA VAL A 525 3.67 13.28 23.24
C VAL A 525 2.64 13.38 24.37
N PRO A 526 3.02 13.87 25.57
CA PRO A 526 2.16 13.74 26.76
C PRO A 526 0.76 14.34 26.61
N GLY A 527 0.62 15.41 25.83
CA GLY A 527 -0.67 15.99 25.47
C GLY A 527 -1.61 14.97 24.83
N SER A 528 -1.11 14.13 23.92
CA SER A 528 -1.89 13.07 23.25
C SER A 528 -2.22 11.93 24.22
N MET A 529 -1.22 11.43 24.95
CA MET A 529 -1.39 10.33 25.91
C MET A 529 -2.44 10.63 26.97
N SER A 530 -2.56 11.90 27.38
CA SER A 530 -3.56 12.34 28.37
C SER A 530 -5.00 12.07 27.96
N TYR A 531 -5.31 11.93 26.67
CA TYR A 531 -6.66 11.63 26.17
C TYR A 531 -6.98 10.14 26.16
N ILE A 532 -6.02 9.26 26.41
CA ILE A 532 -6.21 7.81 26.23
C ILE A 532 -5.80 6.95 27.42
N GLN A 533 -4.85 7.43 28.24
CA GLN A 533 -4.15 6.60 29.24
C GLN A 533 -5.05 5.87 30.24
N ALA A 534 -6.22 6.41 30.57
CA ALA A 534 -7.17 5.78 31.49
C ALA A 534 -7.81 4.52 30.91
N ASP A 535 -8.05 4.50 29.61
CA ASP A 535 -8.75 3.39 28.95
C ASP A 535 -7.81 2.23 28.60
N VAL A 536 -6.50 2.48 28.53
CA VAL A 536 -5.50 1.45 28.21
C VAL A 536 -5.54 0.35 29.28
N PRO A 537 -5.67 -0.94 28.89
CA PRO A 537 -5.80 -2.04 29.85
C PRO A 537 -4.42 -2.46 30.37
N TRP A 538 -3.75 -1.59 31.15
CA TRP A 538 -2.37 -1.77 31.60
C TRP A 538 -2.10 -3.10 32.32
N ALA A 539 -3.01 -3.52 33.21
CA ALA A 539 -2.88 -4.79 33.94
C ALA A 539 -2.98 -6.01 33.00
N ARG A 540 -3.89 -5.95 32.02
CA ARG A 540 -3.99 -6.98 30.97
C ARG A 540 -2.75 -7.00 30.09
N LEU A 541 -2.24 -5.82 29.72
CA LEU A 541 -1.04 -5.68 28.92
C LEU A 541 0.18 -6.26 29.65
N ALA A 542 0.34 -6.01 30.95
CA ALA A 542 1.38 -6.62 31.77
C ALA A 542 1.26 -8.16 31.79
N THR A 543 0.04 -8.67 31.95
CA THR A 543 -0.24 -10.12 31.91
C THR A 543 0.14 -10.74 30.57
N PHE A 544 -0.23 -10.08 29.47
CA PHE A 544 0.11 -10.52 28.11
C PHE A 544 1.63 -10.51 27.88
N LEU A 545 2.32 -9.41 28.25
CA LEU A 545 3.78 -9.30 28.14
C LEU A 545 4.49 -10.40 28.94
N ASN A 546 4.02 -10.71 30.14
CA ASN A 546 4.55 -11.82 30.94
C ASN A 546 4.39 -13.18 30.26
N ALA A 547 3.26 -13.42 29.57
CA ALA A 547 3.04 -14.64 28.82
C ALA A 547 3.97 -14.79 27.61
N LEU A 548 4.56 -13.69 27.11
CA LEU A 548 5.56 -13.71 26.06
C LEU A 548 6.97 -14.07 26.55
N ILE A 549 7.26 -13.89 27.85
CA ILE A 549 8.57 -14.20 28.42
C ILE A 549 8.70 -15.71 28.59
N ARG A 550 9.49 -16.33 27.71
CA ARG A 550 9.82 -17.76 27.78
C ARG A 550 11.15 -17.94 28.53
N PRO A 551 11.46 -19.16 29.04
CA PRO A 551 12.72 -19.41 29.75
C PRO A 551 13.98 -19.06 28.94
N ASP A 552 13.91 -19.19 27.62
CA ASP A 552 14.95 -18.90 26.64
C ASP A 552 14.95 -17.44 26.15
N THR A 553 14.00 -16.61 26.58
CA THR A 553 13.99 -15.17 26.26
C THR A 553 15.08 -14.46 27.04
N ASP A 554 16.02 -13.79 26.35
CA ASP A 554 17.03 -12.94 26.99
C ASP A 554 16.44 -11.56 27.32
N MET A 555 15.85 -11.45 28.52
CA MET A 555 15.31 -10.17 28.98
C MET A 555 16.40 -9.17 29.37
N SER A 556 17.60 -9.62 29.73
CA SER A 556 18.71 -8.71 30.03
C SER A 556 19.10 -7.97 28.76
N GLU A 557 19.28 -8.68 27.65
CA GLU A 557 19.55 -8.06 26.35
C GLU A 557 18.44 -7.07 25.92
N ILE A 558 17.17 -7.45 26.08
CA ILE A 558 16.03 -6.59 25.68
C ILE A 558 15.95 -5.30 26.51
N VAL A 559 16.29 -5.37 27.80
CA VAL A 559 16.22 -4.23 28.71
C VAL A 559 17.47 -3.35 28.64
N GLU A 560 18.65 -3.96 28.45
CA GLU A 560 19.98 -3.30 28.44
C GLU A 560 20.38 -2.73 27.07
N ASN A 561 19.91 -3.27 25.93
CA ASN A 561 20.13 -2.67 24.61
C ASN A 561 19.18 -1.49 24.36
N GLU A 562 19.44 -0.42 25.12
CA GLU A 562 18.57 0.74 25.28
C GLU A 562 18.55 1.72 24.10
N GLU A 563 19.47 1.65 23.17
CA GLU A 563 19.49 2.61 22.05
C GLU A 563 19.16 1.95 20.71
N GLU A 564 19.25 0.61 20.66
CA GLU A 564 19.12 -0.15 19.44
C GLU A 564 17.69 -0.68 19.29
N PHE A 565 17.08 -0.35 18.15
CA PHE A 565 15.78 -0.89 17.78
C PHE A 565 15.95 -2.41 17.51
N PRO A 566 15.00 -3.29 17.90
CA PRO A 566 15.12 -4.73 17.69
C PRO A 566 14.98 -5.10 16.20
N ALA A 567 16.05 -4.88 15.43
CA ALA A 567 16.13 -5.07 13.98
C ALA A 567 17.14 -6.14 13.55
N HIS A 568 17.99 -6.69 14.43
CA HIS A 568 19.03 -7.62 14.03
C HIS A 568 18.83 -9.04 14.60
N GLU A 569 18.34 -9.93 13.73
CA GLU A 569 18.57 -11.38 13.81
C GLU A 569 19.06 -11.84 12.43
N ALA A 570 20.13 -12.63 12.39
CA ALA A 570 20.65 -13.15 11.12
C ALA A 570 19.61 -14.07 10.45
N ASP A 571 19.48 -13.98 9.12
CA ASP A 571 18.64 -14.83 8.26
C ASP A 571 17.10 -14.64 8.31
N VAL A 572 16.56 -13.61 8.99
CA VAL A 572 15.11 -13.27 8.96
C VAL A 572 14.91 -11.82 8.50
N SER A 573 13.91 -11.57 7.65
CA SER A 573 13.49 -10.20 7.31
C SER A 573 13.21 -9.42 8.60
N TRP A 574 13.97 -8.37 8.85
CA TRP A 574 13.78 -7.53 10.03
C TRP A 574 12.59 -6.59 9.88
N GLN A 575 12.02 -6.41 8.70
CA GLN A 575 10.79 -5.65 8.51
C GLN A 575 9.60 -6.60 8.62
N LEU A 576 8.68 -6.30 9.53
CA LEU A 576 7.46 -7.06 9.74
C LEU A 576 6.35 -6.53 8.82
N PRO A 577 5.38 -7.35 8.40
CA PRO A 577 4.26 -6.90 7.56
C PRO A 577 3.55 -5.67 8.12
N GLU A 578 3.32 -5.65 9.43
CA GLU A 578 2.64 -4.53 10.10
C GLU A 578 3.45 -3.23 10.14
N ASP A 579 4.78 -3.27 9.95
CA ASP A 579 5.60 -2.05 9.85
C ASP A 579 5.19 -1.21 8.64
N PHE A 580 4.95 -1.85 7.51
CA PHE A 580 4.47 -1.20 6.28
C PHE A 580 3.04 -0.66 6.44
N LEU A 581 2.20 -1.39 7.16
CA LEU A 581 0.83 -0.97 7.43
C LEU A 581 0.78 0.29 8.29
N MET A 582 1.67 0.44 9.28
CA MET A 582 1.73 1.65 10.11
C MET A 582 2.62 2.76 9.53
N HIS A 583 3.48 2.47 8.55
CA HIS A 583 4.36 3.46 7.92
C HIS A 583 3.57 4.62 7.30
N GLY A 584 4.03 5.85 7.55
CA GLY A 584 3.43 7.08 7.02
C GLY A 584 2.25 7.63 7.81
N LEU A 585 1.85 6.98 8.91
CA LEU A 585 0.91 7.54 9.89
C LEU A 585 1.61 8.67 10.66
N CYS A 586 0.87 9.74 11.00
CA CYS A 586 1.44 10.91 11.69
C CYS A 586 2.17 10.55 13.00
N TRP A 587 1.65 9.59 13.77
CA TRP A 587 2.24 9.14 15.03
C TRP A 587 3.40 8.15 14.84
N SER A 588 3.42 7.35 13.78
CA SER A 588 4.40 6.26 13.60
C SER A 588 5.79 6.77 13.20
N ARG A 589 5.92 8.03 12.80
CA ARG A 589 7.21 8.71 12.56
C ARG A 589 8.15 8.69 13.76
N LEU A 590 7.60 8.55 14.96
CA LEU A 590 8.38 8.44 16.20
C LEU A 590 8.85 7.02 16.49
N TYR A 591 8.30 6.02 15.78
CA TYR A 591 8.56 4.62 16.05
C TYR A 591 9.85 4.12 15.40
N HIS A 592 9.85 4.04 14.07
CA HIS A 592 10.95 3.44 13.30
C HIS A 592 12.22 4.30 13.32
N PRO A 593 13.42 3.69 13.39
CA PRO A 593 14.68 4.43 13.28
C PRO A 593 14.89 5.00 11.86
N PRO A 594 15.72 6.05 11.71
CA PRO A 594 16.09 6.56 10.39
C PRO A 594 16.68 5.46 9.50
N GLY A 595 16.25 5.38 8.24
CA GLY A 595 16.73 4.37 7.29
C GLY A 595 16.11 2.98 7.45
N PHE A 596 15.16 2.78 8.38
CA PHE A 596 14.53 1.46 8.58
C PHE A 596 13.92 0.86 7.31
N PHE A 597 13.42 1.72 6.42
CA PHE A 597 12.81 1.35 5.13
C PHE A 597 13.73 1.65 3.93
N SER A 598 15.06 1.72 4.10
CA SER A 598 15.97 2.00 2.96
C SER A 598 16.18 0.82 2.03
N GLU A 599 16.20 -0.39 2.58
CA GLU A 599 16.25 -1.65 1.83
C GLU A 599 14.93 -2.36 2.06
N ILE A 600 14.09 -2.43 1.02
CA ILE A 600 12.77 -3.01 1.13
C ILE A 600 12.65 -4.22 0.21
N ALA A 601 12.23 -5.37 0.75
CA ALA A 601 11.98 -6.59 -0.02
C ALA A 601 10.85 -6.39 -1.06
N GLU A 602 10.61 -7.33 -1.97
CA GLU A 602 9.42 -7.23 -2.85
C GLU A 602 8.12 -7.46 -2.06
N ASP A 603 6.99 -6.85 -2.48
CA ASP A 603 5.71 -6.88 -1.76
C ASP A 603 5.23 -8.31 -1.43
N ASP A 604 5.31 -9.21 -2.41
CA ASP A 604 4.91 -10.61 -2.26
C ASP A 604 5.74 -11.33 -1.18
N GLU A 605 7.05 -11.03 -1.07
CA GLU A 605 7.96 -11.63 -0.08
C GLU A 605 7.67 -11.12 1.33
N ARG A 606 7.26 -9.87 1.48
CA ARG A 606 6.92 -9.26 2.79
C ARG A 606 5.64 -9.83 3.38
N SER A 607 4.71 -10.28 2.55
CA SER A 607 3.45 -10.86 3.00
C SER A 607 3.60 -12.27 3.60
N ILE A 608 4.78 -12.88 3.47
CA ILE A 608 5.04 -14.26 3.91
C ILE A 608 5.24 -14.32 5.43
N GLU A 609 4.21 -14.80 6.13
CA GLU A 609 4.26 -15.06 7.58
C GLU A 609 4.91 -16.42 7.90
N LEU A 610 6.25 -16.48 7.82
CA LEU A 610 7.00 -17.65 8.28
C LEU A 610 6.90 -17.79 9.81
N PRO A 611 6.93 -19.02 10.37
CA PRO A 611 6.93 -19.22 11.83
C PRO A 611 8.05 -18.47 12.56
N SER A 612 9.19 -18.24 11.88
CA SER A 612 10.32 -17.47 12.39
C SER A 612 9.98 -16.00 12.66
N VAL A 613 8.99 -15.42 11.97
CA VAL A 613 8.57 -14.01 12.13
C VAL A 613 7.97 -13.74 13.52
N ALA A 614 7.46 -14.77 14.20
CA ALA A 614 6.94 -14.64 15.56
C ALA A 614 8.01 -14.22 16.58
N VAL A 615 9.28 -14.59 16.37
CA VAL A 615 10.39 -14.28 17.28
C VAL A 615 10.71 -12.78 17.32
N PRO A 616 11.07 -12.11 16.21
CA PRO A 616 11.34 -10.67 16.21
C PRO A 616 10.12 -9.85 16.64
N ARG A 617 8.91 -10.31 16.30
CA ARG A 617 7.66 -9.67 16.76
C ARG A 617 7.48 -9.75 18.27
N THR A 618 7.70 -10.92 18.87
CA THR A 618 7.66 -11.11 20.34
C THR A 618 8.71 -10.22 21.02
N ARG A 619 9.93 -10.18 20.48
CA ARG A 619 11.02 -9.35 20.98
C ARG A 619 10.65 -7.86 20.95
N ARG A 620 10.01 -7.37 19.88
CA ARG A 620 9.52 -5.98 19.80
C ARG A 620 8.43 -5.65 20.80
N CYS A 621 7.48 -6.55 21.01
CA CYS A 621 6.45 -6.37 22.04
C CYS A 621 7.09 -6.22 23.43
N LEU A 622 8.03 -7.11 23.78
CA LEU A 622 8.75 -7.05 25.06
C LEU A 622 9.60 -5.78 25.19
N TRP A 623 10.31 -5.40 24.12
CA TRP A 623 11.10 -4.17 24.07
C TRP A 623 10.23 -2.93 24.29
N LEU A 624 9.10 -2.82 23.59
CA LEU A 624 8.14 -1.72 23.77
C LEU A 624 7.55 -1.71 25.19
N GLY A 625 7.22 -2.89 25.75
CA GLY A 625 6.78 -3.03 27.14
C GLY A 625 7.82 -2.49 28.13
N ALA A 626 9.09 -2.84 27.94
CA ALA A 626 10.19 -2.32 28.75
C ALA A 626 10.37 -0.80 28.59
N ARG A 627 10.17 -0.24 27.39
CA ARG A 627 10.19 1.22 27.17
C ARG A 627 9.06 1.94 27.87
N LEU A 628 7.85 1.38 27.79
CA LEU A 628 6.70 1.94 28.50
C LEU A 628 6.92 1.92 30.02
N ALA A 629 7.59 0.89 30.55
CA ALA A 629 7.94 0.82 31.96
C ALA A 629 8.94 1.91 32.39
N LYS A 630 9.85 2.35 31.51
CA LYS A 630 10.84 3.41 31.82
C LYS A 630 10.24 4.80 32.06
N PHE A 631 9.00 5.03 31.61
CA PHE A 631 8.28 6.24 32.01
C PHE A 631 7.96 6.26 33.52
N ASN A 632 8.13 5.14 34.23
CA ASN A 632 7.80 4.97 35.66
C ASN A 632 6.38 5.45 35.97
N ARG A 633 5.45 5.10 35.08
CA ARG A 633 4.11 5.66 35.09
C ARG A 633 3.01 4.63 35.03
N TRP A 634 2.99 3.79 34.00
CA TRP A 634 1.88 2.87 33.76
C TRP A 634 2.23 1.40 33.98
N LEU A 635 3.44 1.02 33.59
CA LEU A 635 3.99 -0.32 33.79
C LEU A 635 5.26 -0.23 34.64
N ASP A 636 5.53 -1.28 35.39
CA ASP A 636 6.81 -1.54 36.05
C ASP A 636 7.35 -2.89 35.56
N TYR A 637 8.65 -2.96 35.30
CA TYR A 637 9.35 -4.21 35.03
C TYR A 637 10.33 -4.53 36.16
N ASN A 638 10.12 -5.66 36.84
CA ASN A 638 10.97 -6.13 37.91
C ASN A 638 12.02 -7.09 37.33
N ALA A 639 13.29 -6.66 37.31
CA ALA A 639 14.39 -7.43 36.74
C ALA A 639 14.70 -8.73 37.50
N GLU A 640 14.47 -8.79 38.82
CA GLU A 640 14.75 -9.96 39.65
C GLU A 640 13.76 -11.10 39.38
N SER A 641 12.47 -10.77 39.38
CA SER A 641 11.39 -11.72 39.09
C SER A 641 11.15 -11.92 37.60
N ARG A 642 11.74 -11.07 36.75
CA ARG A 642 11.53 -11.01 35.29
C ARG A 642 10.06 -10.86 34.90
N THR A 643 9.34 -9.98 35.58
CA THR A 643 7.91 -9.77 35.34
C THR A 643 7.54 -8.29 35.19
N PHE A 644 6.55 -8.04 34.34
CA PHE A 644 5.82 -6.80 34.21
C PHE A 644 4.65 -6.75 35.19
N SER A 645 4.33 -5.57 35.70
CA SER A 645 3.14 -5.29 36.49
C SER A 645 2.58 -3.90 36.16
N ALA A 646 1.29 -3.69 36.41
CA ALA A 646 0.71 -2.35 36.33
C ALA A 646 1.02 -1.58 37.62
N THR A 647 1.35 -0.30 37.49
CA THR A 647 1.62 0.58 38.64
C THR A 647 0.34 0.87 39.42
N ALA A 648 0.48 1.37 40.66
CA ALA A 648 -0.68 1.89 41.41
C ALA A 648 -1.43 2.99 40.63
N PHE A 649 -0.68 3.87 39.95
CA PHE A 649 -1.25 4.91 39.10
C PHE A 649 -2.09 4.35 37.95
N ALA A 650 -1.62 3.28 37.28
CA ALA A 650 -2.39 2.61 36.23
C ALA A 650 -3.66 1.94 36.77
N ASN A 651 -3.63 1.43 38.00
CA ASN A 651 -4.81 0.87 38.64
C ASN A 651 -5.84 1.98 38.99
N ASP A 652 -5.40 3.13 39.48
CA ASP A 652 -6.28 4.29 39.71
C ASP A 652 -6.92 4.79 38.40
N LEU A 653 -6.16 4.79 37.31
CA LEU A 653 -6.63 5.08 35.97
C LEU A 653 -7.71 4.09 35.50
N ALA A 654 -7.53 2.80 35.75
CA ALA A 654 -8.52 1.78 35.41
C ALA A 654 -9.82 1.98 36.21
N VAL A 655 -9.73 2.34 37.49
CA VAL A 655 -10.90 2.70 38.32
C VAL A 655 -11.62 3.91 37.72
N LEU A 656 -10.88 4.95 37.32
CA LEU A 656 -11.44 6.13 36.66
C LEU A 656 -12.15 5.77 35.34
N SER A 657 -11.54 4.94 34.49
CA SER A 657 -12.18 4.46 33.25
C SER A 657 -13.47 3.68 33.54
N GLY A 658 -13.46 2.82 34.56
CA GLY A 658 -14.64 2.09 35.02
C GLY A 658 -15.82 2.98 35.41
N GLN A 659 -15.57 4.14 36.05
CA GLN A 659 -16.61 5.11 36.40
C GLN A 659 -17.30 5.73 35.17
N HIS A 660 -16.59 5.79 34.04
CA HIS A 660 -17.05 6.34 32.77
C HIS A 660 -17.31 5.28 31.70
N GLN A 661 -17.38 4.01 32.09
CA GLN A 661 -17.60 2.90 31.18
C GLN A 661 -18.94 3.06 30.45
N VAL A 662 -18.94 2.96 29.12
CA VAL A 662 -20.15 3.03 28.27
C VAL A 662 -20.40 1.77 27.46
N LEU A 663 -19.37 0.97 27.22
CA LEU A 663 -19.45 -0.33 26.54
C LEU A 663 -19.23 -1.47 27.54
N ARG A 664 -19.90 -2.62 27.34
CA ARG A 664 -19.79 -3.84 28.17
C ARG A 664 -20.19 -3.65 29.65
N ARG A 665 -21.16 -2.76 29.94
CA ARG A 665 -21.65 -2.49 31.32
C ARG A 665 -22.24 -3.72 32.04
N GLY A 666 -22.65 -4.76 31.31
CA GLY A 666 -23.32 -5.94 31.86
C GLY A 666 -22.40 -7.07 32.36
N LEU A 667 -21.10 -7.04 32.07
CA LEU A 667 -20.17 -8.14 32.37
C LEU A 667 -19.39 -7.96 33.66
N SER A 668 -19.32 -6.74 34.21
CA SER A 668 -18.65 -6.46 35.49
C SER A 668 -19.36 -7.08 36.70
N GLY A 669 -20.64 -7.43 36.59
CA GLY A 669 -21.41 -8.03 37.68
C GLY A 669 -21.30 -9.56 37.81
N GLN A 670 -20.64 -10.26 36.87
CA GLN A 670 -20.52 -11.73 36.92
C GLN A 670 -19.21 -12.21 37.57
N HIS A 671 -18.13 -11.42 37.53
CA HIS A 671 -16.86 -11.84 38.15
C HIS A 671 -16.85 -11.76 39.70
N ASP A 672 -17.65 -10.85 40.29
CA ASP A 672 -17.78 -10.73 41.76
C ASP A 672 -18.76 -11.78 42.35
N ALA A 673 -19.60 -12.41 41.52
CA ALA A 673 -20.53 -13.45 41.96
C ALA A 673 -19.86 -14.83 42.09
N ASP A 674 -18.88 -15.14 41.24
CA ASP A 674 -18.18 -16.44 41.29
C ASP A 674 -17.11 -16.50 42.40
N THR A 675 -16.59 -15.36 42.86
CA THR A 675 -15.67 -15.31 44.02
C THR A 675 -16.39 -15.34 45.38
N SER A 676 -17.71 -15.16 45.41
CA SER A 676 -18.51 -15.22 46.65
C SER A 676 -19.21 -16.56 46.91
N MET A 677 -19.13 -17.52 45.96
CA MET A 677 -19.70 -18.87 46.15
C MET A 677 -18.69 -19.99 46.41
N GLU A 678 -17.37 -19.74 46.38
CA GLU A 678 -16.35 -20.71 46.86
C GLU A 678 -15.99 -20.55 48.35
N GLY A 679 -16.70 -19.68 49.07
CA GLY A 679 -16.46 -19.37 50.49
C GLY A 679 -17.68 -19.51 51.40
N ALA A 680 -18.55 -20.51 51.18
CA ALA A 680 -19.67 -20.85 52.06
C ALA A 680 -19.77 -22.35 52.33
#